data_AF-A0A2T5BYM4-F1
#
_entry.id   AF-A0A2T5BYM4-F1
#
_cell.length_a   1.000
_cell.length_b   1.000
_cell.length_c   1.000
_cell.angle_alpha   90.00
_cell.angle_beta   90.00
_cell.angle_gamma   90.00
#
_symmetry.space_group_name_H-M   'P 1'
#
loop_
_entity.id
_entity.type
_entity.pdbx_description
1 polymer ?
#
loop_
_entity_poly.entity_id
_entity_poly.type
_entity_poly.pdbx_seq_one_letter_code
_entity_poly.pdbx_strand_id
1 'polypeptide(L)'
;SITCPGNLTAVCAISEQPAYTTFAEFTTAGGSASDNCGIDESSFAHVGDVSDGGSCPETITRTYQIADLCGNVQTCEQLIVIDDEELPSITCPGNLTAVCAISEQPAYTTFAEFTTAGGSASDNCGIDESSFTHVGDVSNGSTCPETITRTYQIADLCGNLQTCTQLIVIDDEELPSITCPGNLTAVCDINEQPAYADYTAFVNAGGSATDNCGIDESSFTHIGDVSDGGSCPETITRTYQIADLCGNIQTCEQLIVIDDEELPSITCPGNLTAVCDINEQPAYADYTAFVNAGGSATDNCGIDESSFTHIGDVSDGGSCPETITRTYQIADLCGNVQTCEQLIVIDDEELPSITCPGNLTAVCAISEQPVYADYTTFVNAGGSASDNCGIDESSFTHVGDVSDGGSCPETITRTYQIADLCGNVQTCEQLIVIDDEELPSITCPGNLTAVCDINEQPAYADYTAFVNAAGSATDNCGIDESSFAHVGDVSDGGSCPETITRTYQIADLCGNVQTCEQLIVIDDEELPSITCPGNLTAVCAISEQPAYTTFAEFTTAGGSASDNCGIDESSFTHIGDVSDGGSCPETITRTYQIADLCGNVQTCEQQIVIDDEELPSITCPGNLTAVCAISEQPAYTTFAEFTTAGGSASDNCGIDESSFTHIGDVSDNASCPETITRTYQIADLCGNVQTCEQQIVIDDEELPSITCPGNINDIACDVSGLEALSGFAFSATSQIIDVSSFIALGGTASDNCGIQSLTYQDSQSGPCPIVVTRTFTVVDLCDNQSSCVQTITLNADPIVITCPTDPNIPACTSQEDILTAYNAWLAGFTFSGGCSPTDNIDEVPELPADAYDNGADLSFTYSVTDLCSTETCTSTFTVEPDLIPPTFTATPYQNCVDPLHWAIYDEVNPIPVYNHTEPNLQKSPVDYRTMQAGDTFLDLTDLADNCCAAEELTIHWRIDFDDTPDPITGAAVSHPSISGTGQPSTYGSDIWLWGDGVTFTVVQHTITYWVDDCHGNVSEEVEETITIRPRPRIQKMN
;
A
#
# COMPACT_ATOMS: atom_id res chain seq x y z
N SER A 1 64.25 -120.42 -157.12
CA SER A 1 63.29 -119.82 -156.15
C SER A 1 64.03 -119.42 -154.89
N ILE A 2 63.47 -118.45 -154.15
CA ILE A 2 63.94 -118.01 -152.83
C ILE A 2 62.73 -117.95 -151.88
N THR A 3 62.96 -118.28 -150.61
CA THR A 3 61.98 -118.21 -149.51
C THR A 3 62.67 -117.49 -148.35
N CYS A 4 62.03 -116.47 -147.81
CA CYS A 4 62.58 -115.70 -146.69
C CYS A 4 62.44 -116.45 -145.35
N PRO A 5 63.25 -116.11 -144.34
CA PRO A 5 62.99 -116.43 -142.94
C PRO A 5 61.59 -115.99 -142.49
N GLY A 6 61.16 -116.48 -141.33
CA GLY A 6 59.92 -116.02 -140.72
C GLY A 6 59.95 -114.53 -140.38
N ASN A 7 58.76 -113.94 -140.21
CA ASN A 7 58.60 -112.57 -139.74
C ASN A 7 59.25 -112.40 -138.36
N LEU A 8 59.74 -111.19 -138.09
CA LEU A 8 60.39 -110.82 -136.83
C LEU A 8 59.56 -109.75 -136.12
N THR A 9 59.83 -109.59 -134.83
CA THR A 9 59.41 -108.41 -134.06
C THR A 9 60.64 -107.70 -133.51
N ALA A 10 60.60 -106.37 -133.53
CA ALA A 10 61.48 -105.49 -132.75
C ALA A 10 60.59 -104.74 -131.75
N VAL A 11 61.18 -104.18 -130.69
CA VAL A 11 60.41 -103.37 -129.73
C VAL A 11 60.42 -101.91 -130.19
N CYS A 12 61.60 -101.36 -130.50
CA CYS A 12 61.80 -99.92 -130.66
C CYS A 12 62.37 -99.50 -132.02
N ALA A 13 63.19 -100.34 -132.65
CA ALA A 13 63.84 -100.01 -133.91
C ALA A 13 64.23 -101.22 -134.75
N ILE A 14 64.09 -101.11 -136.07
CA ILE A 14 64.54 -102.13 -137.04
C ILE A 14 66.05 -102.48 -136.93
N SER A 15 66.87 -101.63 -136.29
CA SER A 15 68.26 -101.95 -135.97
C SER A 15 68.44 -103.12 -134.99
N GLU A 16 67.43 -103.47 -134.18
CA GLU A 16 67.42 -104.68 -133.35
C GLU A 16 67.40 -105.96 -134.18
N GLN A 17 66.77 -105.89 -135.36
CA GLN A 17 66.66 -106.97 -136.33
C GLN A 17 67.47 -106.60 -137.58
N PRO A 18 68.82 -106.65 -137.55
CA PRO A 18 69.65 -106.26 -138.68
C PRO A 18 69.41 -107.15 -139.91
N ALA A 19 69.53 -106.56 -141.10
CA ALA A 19 69.40 -107.30 -142.36
C ALA A 19 70.52 -108.34 -142.50
N TYR A 20 70.17 -109.56 -142.96
CA TYR A 20 71.18 -110.57 -143.29
C TYR A 20 72.04 -110.07 -144.46
N THR A 21 73.35 -110.00 -144.25
CA THR A 21 74.32 -109.43 -145.20
C THR A 21 74.92 -110.47 -146.13
N THR A 22 74.84 -111.75 -145.74
CA THR A 22 75.33 -112.90 -146.49
C THR A 22 74.25 -113.99 -146.61
N PHE A 23 74.35 -114.80 -147.66
CA PHE A 23 73.44 -115.94 -147.85
C PHE A 23 73.54 -116.97 -146.72
N ALA A 24 74.70 -117.09 -146.07
CA ALA A 24 74.92 -117.95 -144.91
C ALA A 24 74.12 -117.50 -143.67
N GLU A 25 74.03 -116.18 -143.42
CA GLU A 25 73.20 -115.62 -142.34
C GLU A 25 71.71 -115.84 -142.63
N PHE A 26 71.28 -115.50 -143.85
CA PHE A 26 69.89 -115.67 -144.32
C PHE A 26 69.42 -117.12 -144.25
N THR A 27 70.26 -118.08 -144.62
CA THR A 27 69.93 -119.52 -144.52
C THR A 27 70.00 -120.05 -143.09
N THR A 28 70.90 -119.53 -142.25
CA THR A 28 70.93 -119.85 -140.81
C THR A 28 69.66 -119.38 -140.09
N ALA A 29 69.08 -118.26 -140.51
CA ALA A 29 67.79 -117.75 -140.04
C ALA A 29 66.57 -118.55 -140.55
N GLY A 30 66.78 -119.60 -141.36
CA GLY A 30 65.69 -120.43 -141.91
C GLY A 30 65.21 -120.02 -143.31
N GLY A 31 65.83 -119.01 -143.92
CA GLY A 31 65.64 -118.71 -145.34
C GLY A 31 66.24 -119.79 -146.23
N SER A 32 65.88 -119.81 -147.51
CA SER A 32 66.49 -120.72 -148.49
C SER A 32 66.42 -120.17 -149.90
N ALA A 33 67.39 -120.53 -150.72
CA ALA A 33 67.30 -120.38 -152.17
C ALA A 33 67.76 -121.67 -152.86
N SER A 34 67.18 -121.95 -154.01
CA SER A 34 67.57 -123.08 -154.85
C SER A 34 67.25 -122.79 -156.31
N ASP A 35 68.09 -123.29 -157.21
CA ASP A 35 67.84 -123.25 -158.64
C ASP A 35 68.33 -124.56 -159.30
N ASN A 36 67.80 -124.90 -160.49
CA ASN A 36 68.18 -126.13 -161.20
C ASN A 36 69.54 -126.05 -161.90
N CYS A 37 70.09 -124.86 -162.12
CA CYS A 37 71.43 -124.60 -162.65
C CYS A 37 72.45 -124.22 -161.56
N GLY A 38 71.98 -123.91 -160.35
CA GLY A 38 72.79 -123.43 -159.23
C GLY A 38 72.65 -121.92 -159.01
N ILE A 39 72.76 -121.51 -157.74
CA ILE A 39 72.66 -120.11 -157.29
C ILE A 39 74.05 -119.46 -157.22
N ASP A 40 74.12 -118.14 -157.41
CA ASP A 40 75.30 -117.36 -157.05
C ASP A 40 75.13 -116.82 -155.63
N GLU A 41 75.74 -117.48 -154.64
CA GLU A 41 75.69 -117.03 -153.24
C GLU A 41 76.31 -115.63 -153.03
N SER A 42 77.19 -115.17 -153.93
CA SER A 42 77.78 -113.82 -153.88
C SER A 42 76.88 -112.74 -154.46
N SER A 43 75.79 -113.12 -155.13
CA SER A 43 74.74 -112.22 -155.60
C SER A 43 73.64 -111.95 -154.57
N PHE A 44 73.65 -112.64 -153.42
CA PHE A 44 72.69 -112.42 -152.35
C PHE A 44 72.86 -111.02 -151.76
N ALA A 45 71.77 -110.26 -151.68
CA ALA A 45 71.77 -108.95 -151.08
C ALA A 45 70.41 -108.61 -150.44
N HIS A 46 70.46 -107.89 -149.32
CA HIS A 46 69.38 -106.99 -148.94
C HIS A 46 69.24 -105.89 -150.00
N VAL A 47 68.01 -105.58 -150.43
CA VAL A 47 67.76 -104.59 -151.49
C VAL A 47 66.91 -103.41 -151.06
N GLY A 48 66.24 -103.49 -149.91
CA GLY A 48 65.44 -102.41 -149.38
C GLY A 48 64.62 -102.83 -148.17
N ASP A 49 64.38 -101.85 -147.31
CA ASP A 49 63.38 -101.89 -146.24
C ASP A 49 62.31 -100.84 -146.58
N VAL A 50 61.05 -101.25 -146.58
CA VAL A 50 59.91 -100.39 -146.90
C VAL A 50 58.93 -100.42 -145.73
N SER A 51 58.89 -99.32 -144.98
CA SER A 51 57.87 -99.05 -143.96
C SER A 51 56.48 -98.92 -144.60
N ASP A 52 55.45 -99.35 -143.88
CA ASP A 52 54.04 -99.06 -144.20
C ASP A 52 53.64 -97.61 -143.89
N GLY A 53 54.47 -96.87 -143.15
CA GLY A 53 54.22 -95.51 -142.70
C GLY A 53 53.44 -95.42 -141.39
N GLY A 54 53.26 -96.53 -140.68
CA GLY A 54 52.88 -96.51 -139.26
C GLY A 54 54.00 -95.92 -138.39
N SER A 55 53.64 -95.34 -137.24
CA SER A 55 54.61 -94.91 -136.24
C SER A 55 54.85 -95.99 -135.19
N CYS A 56 53.77 -96.57 -134.66
CA CYS A 56 53.78 -97.79 -133.85
C CYS A 56 52.35 -98.39 -133.79
N PRO A 57 52.17 -99.70 -134.01
CA PRO A 57 53.13 -100.58 -134.65
C PRO A 57 53.52 -100.12 -136.06
N GLU A 58 54.82 -100.15 -136.37
CA GLU A 58 55.35 -99.92 -137.72
C GLU A 58 55.62 -101.28 -138.38
N THR A 59 55.02 -101.58 -139.54
CA THR A 59 55.31 -102.82 -140.28
C THR A 59 56.28 -102.55 -141.43
N ILE A 60 57.53 -102.95 -141.25
CA ILE A 60 58.56 -102.81 -142.28
C ILE A 60 58.66 -104.11 -143.09
N THR A 61 58.44 -103.98 -144.40
CA THR A 61 58.67 -105.04 -145.37
C THR A 61 60.12 -105.01 -145.81
N ARG A 62 60.92 -105.98 -145.35
CA ARG A 62 62.31 -106.15 -145.77
C ARG A 62 62.39 -107.07 -146.98
N THR A 63 63.03 -106.63 -148.06
CA THR A 63 63.24 -107.42 -149.28
C THR A 63 64.69 -107.88 -149.42
N TYR A 64 64.86 -109.18 -149.69
CA TYR A 64 66.15 -109.77 -150.09
C TYR A 64 66.06 -110.27 -151.53
N GLN A 65 67.19 -110.25 -152.25
CA GLN A 65 67.34 -110.80 -153.60
C GLN A 65 68.47 -111.83 -153.66
N ILE A 66 68.39 -112.75 -154.63
CA ILE A 66 69.51 -113.57 -155.09
C ILE A 66 69.35 -113.88 -156.59
N ALA A 67 70.46 -114.11 -157.29
CA ALA A 67 70.48 -114.54 -158.68
C ALA A 67 70.86 -116.04 -158.84
N ASP A 68 70.42 -116.63 -159.95
CA ASP A 68 71.05 -117.83 -160.48
C ASP A 68 72.42 -117.51 -161.13
N LEU A 69 73.19 -118.54 -161.46
CA LEU A 69 74.48 -118.41 -162.17
C LEU A 69 74.37 -117.83 -163.61
N CYS A 70 73.16 -117.52 -164.09
CA CYS A 70 72.90 -116.82 -165.36
C CYS A 70 72.50 -115.35 -165.17
N GLY A 71 72.34 -114.87 -163.93
CA GLY A 71 71.94 -113.50 -163.60
C GLY A 71 70.43 -113.27 -163.49
N ASN A 72 69.59 -114.31 -163.48
CA ASN A 72 68.16 -114.15 -163.26
C ASN A 72 67.88 -113.99 -161.75
N VAL A 73 67.37 -112.82 -161.36
CA VAL A 73 67.09 -112.48 -159.96
C VAL A 73 65.71 -112.99 -159.53
N GLN A 74 65.62 -113.43 -158.27
CA GLN A 74 64.37 -113.60 -157.52
C GLN A 74 64.48 -112.89 -156.17
N THR A 75 63.36 -112.37 -155.69
CA THR A 75 63.23 -111.72 -154.39
C THR A 75 62.31 -112.50 -153.45
N CYS A 76 62.45 -112.27 -152.15
CA CYS A 76 61.44 -112.56 -151.15
C CYS A 76 61.33 -111.40 -150.15
N GLU A 77 60.20 -111.38 -149.44
CA GLU A 77 59.88 -110.37 -148.43
C GLU A 77 59.77 -111.04 -147.05
N GLN A 78 60.27 -110.34 -146.03
CA GLN A 78 60.18 -110.67 -144.61
C GLN A 78 59.54 -109.47 -143.92
N LEU A 79 58.47 -109.68 -143.14
CA LEU A 79 57.90 -108.58 -142.35
C LEU A 79 58.62 -108.47 -141.00
N ILE A 80 58.89 -107.24 -140.59
CA ILE A 80 59.38 -106.88 -139.26
C ILE A 80 58.35 -105.92 -138.69
N VAL A 81 57.70 -106.30 -137.59
CA VAL A 81 56.81 -105.39 -136.86
C VAL A 81 57.61 -104.78 -135.72
N ILE A 82 57.63 -103.46 -135.62
CA ILE A 82 58.08 -102.72 -134.44
C ILE A 82 56.82 -102.43 -133.64
N ASP A 83 56.75 -102.85 -132.38
CA ASP A 83 55.54 -102.74 -131.53
C ASP A 83 55.96 -102.71 -130.05
N ASP A 84 55.45 -101.75 -129.28
CA ASP A 84 55.69 -101.65 -127.83
C ASP A 84 54.38 -101.52 -127.04
N GLU A 85 54.23 -102.40 -126.05
CA GLU A 85 53.08 -102.49 -125.13
C GLU A 85 53.45 -102.08 -123.68
N GLU A 86 54.71 -101.71 -123.40
CA GLU A 86 55.09 -101.17 -122.09
C GLU A 86 54.56 -99.73 -121.92
N LEU A 87 54.37 -99.28 -120.67
CA LEU A 87 53.96 -97.90 -120.39
C LEU A 87 55.18 -97.08 -119.95
N PRO A 88 55.35 -95.84 -120.41
CA PRO A 88 56.45 -94.99 -120.00
C PRO A 88 56.43 -94.77 -118.48
N SER A 89 57.59 -94.86 -117.83
CA SER A 89 57.72 -94.54 -116.42
C SER A 89 57.85 -93.02 -116.26
N ILE A 90 56.96 -92.39 -115.50
CA ILE A 90 56.99 -90.95 -115.18
C ILE A 90 56.95 -90.73 -113.67
N THR A 91 57.88 -89.92 -113.17
CA THR A 91 57.97 -89.47 -111.77
C THR A 91 57.79 -87.95 -111.73
N CYS A 92 56.83 -87.48 -110.93
CA CYS A 92 56.57 -86.06 -110.77
C CYS A 92 57.64 -85.37 -109.90
N PRO A 93 57.88 -84.05 -110.10
CA PRO A 93 58.57 -83.20 -109.13
C PRO A 93 57.97 -83.32 -107.72
N GLY A 94 58.76 -82.93 -106.72
CA GLY A 94 58.29 -82.86 -105.33
C GLY A 94 57.09 -81.92 -105.15
N ASN A 95 56.35 -82.12 -104.05
CA ASN A 95 55.22 -81.27 -103.68
C ASN A 95 55.67 -79.81 -103.50
N LEU A 96 54.77 -78.88 -103.80
CA LEU A 96 55.00 -77.44 -103.67
C LEU A 96 54.06 -76.82 -102.63
N THR A 97 54.38 -75.61 -102.21
CA THR A 97 53.49 -74.74 -101.44
C THR A 97 53.29 -73.40 -102.15
N ALA A 98 52.12 -72.82 -101.99
CA ALA A 98 51.77 -71.44 -102.33
C ALA A 98 51.11 -70.81 -101.08
N VAL A 99 51.04 -69.49 -101.01
CA VAL A 99 50.41 -68.81 -99.86
C VAL A 99 48.94 -68.55 -100.17
N CYS A 100 48.63 -67.92 -101.30
CA CYS A 100 47.30 -67.39 -101.60
C CYS A 100 46.61 -68.07 -102.78
N ALA A 101 47.36 -68.48 -103.81
CA ALA A 101 46.76 -68.97 -105.04
C ALA A 101 47.66 -69.93 -105.85
N ILE A 102 47.01 -70.90 -106.52
CA ILE A 102 47.64 -71.83 -107.46
C ILE A 102 48.43 -71.16 -108.60
N SER A 103 48.16 -69.88 -108.89
CA SER A 103 48.90 -69.07 -109.86
C SER A 103 50.33 -68.72 -109.45
N GLU A 104 50.67 -68.81 -108.15
CA GLU A 104 52.06 -68.68 -107.68
C GLU A 104 52.93 -69.87 -108.11
N GLN A 105 52.31 -71.03 -108.26
CA GLN A 105 52.94 -72.28 -108.72
C GLN A 105 52.34 -72.67 -110.07
N PRO A 106 52.71 -72.00 -111.19
CA PRO A 106 52.20 -72.33 -112.52
C PRO A 106 52.56 -73.77 -112.93
N ALA A 107 51.72 -74.40 -113.75
CA ALA A 107 51.99 -75.73 -114.29
C ALA A 107 53.17 -75.69 -115.28
N TYR A 108 54.02 -76.72 -115.24
CA TYR A 108 55.09 -76.88 -116.23
C TYR A 108 54.47 -77.12 -117.61
N THR A 109 54.88 -76.31 -118.59
CA THR A 109 54.30 -76.32 -119.96
C THR A 109 55.11 -77.15 -120.94
N THR A 110 56.33 -77.51 -120.56
CA THR A 110 57.25 -78.34 -121.36
C THR A 110 57.95 -79.39 -120.49
N PHE A 111 58.36 -80.50 -121.10
CA PHE A 111 59.09 -81.55 -120.41
C PHE A 111 60.45 -81.06 -119.85
N ALA A 112 61.07 -80.07 -120.48
CA ALA A 112 62.30 -79.42 -120.00
C ALA A 112 62.09 -78.65 -118.68
N GLU A 113 60.95 -78.00 -118.49
CA GLU A 113 60.59 -77.33 -117.22
C GLU A 113 60.32 -78.36 -116.12
N PHE A 114 59.51 -79.39 -116.43
CA PHE A 114 59.17 -80.50 -115.54
C PHE A 114 60.41 -81.27 -115.05
N THR A 115 61.37 -81.54 -115.94
CA THR A 115 62.64 -82.21 -115.58
C THR A 115 63.59 -81.29 -114.83
N THR A 116 63.63 -79.99 -115.15
CA THR A 116 64.40 -79.00 -114.37
C THR A 116 63.87 -78.88 -112.93
N ALA A 117 62.57 -79.05 -112.71
CA ALA A 117 61.94 -79.11 -111.39
C ALA A 117 62.20 -80.44 -110.62
N GLY A 118 62.93 -81.40 -111.21
CA GLY A 118 63.26 -82.67 -110.59
C GLY A 118 62.29 -83.82 -110.90
N GLY A 119 61.35 -83.61 -111.82
CA GLY A 119 60.58 -84.70 -112.44
C GLY A 119 61.44 -85.51 -113.42
N SER A 120 60.94 -86.65 -113.86
CA SER A 120 61.57 -87.44 -114.91
C SER A 120 60.55 -88.29 -115.65
N ALA A 121 60.84 -88.61 -116.91
CA ALA A 121 60.21 -89.72 -117.61
C ALA A 121 61.28 -90.54 -118.33
N SER A 122 61.05 -91.85 -118.44
CA SER A 122 61.93 -92.79 -119.11
C SER A 122 61.15 -93.99 -119.59
N ASP A 123 61.45 -94.46 -120.79
CA ASP A 123 60.83 -95.61 -121.40
C ASP A 123 61.90 -96.50 -122.09
N ASN A 124 61.56 -97.75 -122.43
CA ASN A 124 62.46 -98.69 -123.08
C ASN A 124 62.76 -98.32 -124.56
N CYS A 125 61.77 -97.78 -125.28
CA CYS A 125 61.90 -97.24 -126.63
C CYS A 125 62.14 -95.73 -126.68
N GLY A 126 61.74 -95.02 -125.63
CA GLY A 126 62.03 -93.61 -125.44
C GLY A 126 60.77 -92.76 -125.46
N ILE A 127 60.92 -91.52 -125.00
CA ILE A 127 59.82 -90.61 -124.66
C ILE A 127 59.55 -89.63 -125.81
N ASP A 128 58.28 -89.44 -126.18
CA ASP A 128 57.89 -88.27 -126.97
C ASP A 128 57.80 -87.05 -126.05
N GLU A 129 58.88 -86.27 -125.95
CA GLU A 129 58.91 -85.04 -125.16
C GLU A 129 57.84 -84.01 -125.61
N SER A 130 57.33 -84.11 -126.84
CA SER A 130 56.28 -83.22 -127.37
C SER A 130 54.85 -83.64 -126.97
N SER A 131 54.69 -84.87 -126.48
CA SER A 131 53.43 -85.36 -125.88
C SER A 131 53.21 -84.89 -124.44
N PHE A 132 54.24 -84.32 -123.79
CA PHE A 132 54.16 -83.90 -122.40
C PHE A 132 53.11 -82.80 -122.21
N THR A 133 52.15 -83.03 -121.32
CA THR A 133 51.11 -82.05 -121.02
C THR A 133 50.74 -82.03 -119.54
N HIS A 134 50.36 -80.85 -119.06
CA HIS A 134 49.46 -80.72 -117.92
C HIS A 134 48.09 -81.30 -118.31
N VAL A 135 47.49 -82.13 -117.46
CA VAL A 135 46.17 -82.74 -117.68
C VAL A 135 45.08 -81.96 -116.95
N GLY A 136 45.40 -81.41 -115.78
CA GLY A 136 44.48 -80.65 -114.95
C GLY A 136 44.92 -80.57 -113.49
N ASP A 137 44.30 -79.62 -112.78
CA ASP A 137 44.45 -79.39 -111.35
C ASP A 137 43.12 -79.74 -110.66
N VAL A 138 43.18 -80.51 -109.58
CA VAL A 138 41.99 -80.93 -108.82
C VAL A 138 42.15 -80.54 -107.35
N SER A 139 41.36 -79.57 -106.91
CA SER A 139 41.25 -79.17 -105.51
C SER A 139 40.58 -80.24 -104.63
N ASN A 140 40.96 -80.30 -103.36
CA ASN A 140 40.28 -81.06 -102.31
C ASN A 140 38.94 -80.43 -101.87
N GLY A 141 38.66 -79.18 -102.23
CA GLY A 141 37.46 -78.44 -101.85
C GLY A 141 37.51 -77.80 -100.45
N SER A 142 38.68 -77.75 -99.81
CA SER A 142 38.93 -76.91 -98.63
C SER A 142 39.24 -75.48 -99.08
N THR A 143 38.85 -74.48 -98.28
CA THR A 143 39.21 -73.06 -98.54
C THR A 143 40.68 -72.78 -98.21
N CYS A 144 41.10 -73.14 -96.99
CA CYS A 144 42.48 -73.03 -96.53
C CYS A 144 42.71 -73.99 -95.33
N PRO A 145 43.80 -74.77 -95.28
CA PRO A 145 44.65 -75.13 -96.41
C PRO A 145 43.86 -75.79 -97.55
N GLU A 146 43.95 -75.24 -98.76
CA GLU A 146 43.53 -75.94 -99.98
C GLU A 146 44.64 -76.91 -100.39
N THR A 147 44.30 -78.09 -100.89
CA THR A 147 45.27 -79.03 -101.46
C THR A 147 44.86 -79.40 -102.88
N ILE A 148 45.66 -78.94 -103.84
CA ILE A 148 45.48 -79.19 -105.26
C ILE A 148 46.37 -80.36 -105.68
N THR A 149 45.74 -81.37 -106.29
CA THR A 149 46.44 -82.46 -106.99
C THR A 149 46.59 -82.07 -108.45
N ARG A 150 47.81 -81.68 -108.84
CA ARG A 150 48.18 -81.40 -110.23
C ARG A 150 48.56 -82.70 -110.93
N THR A 151 48.03 -82.94 -112.12
CA THR A 151 48.32 -84.14 -112.93
C THR A 151 49.09 -83.77 -114.19
N TYR A 152 50.19 -84.48 -114.46
CA TYR A 152 50.92 -84.42 -115.73
C TYR A 152 50.87 -85.76 -116.46
N GLN A 153 51.00 -85.73 -117.77
CA GLN A 153 50.96 -86.89 -118.66
C GLN A 153 52.07 -86.81 -119.71
N ILE A 154 52.58 -87.97 -120.11
CA ILE A 154 53.53 -88.11 -121.23
C ILE A 154 53.32 -89.46 -121.92
N ALA A 155 53.75 -89.55 -123.17
CA ALA A 155 53.82 -90.78 -123.95
C ALA A 155 55.25 -91.23 -124.21
N ASP A 156 55.40 -92.52 -124.47
CA ASP A 156 56.52 -93.04 -125.27
C ASP A 156 56.39 -92.63 -126.75
N LEU A 157 57.37 -93.03 -127.58
CA LEU A 157 57.33 -92.81 -129.04
C LEU A 157 56.29 -93.67 -129.79
N CYS A 158 55.72 -94.69 -129.13
CA CYS A 158 54.64 -95.53 -129.66
C CYS A 158 53.24 -94.96 -129.38
N GLY A 159 53.12 -94.05 -128.41
CA GLY A 159 51.88 -93.40 -128.00
C GLY A 159 51.23 -93.98 -126.75
N ASN A 160 51.87 -94.91 -126.02
CA ASN A 160 51.30 -95.36 -124.74
C ASN A 160 51.52 -94.28 -123.67
N LEU A 161 50.46 -93.96 -122.92
CA LEU A 161 50.40 -92.80 -122.03
C LEU A 161 50.47 -93.22 -120.57
N GLN A 162 51.30 -92.53 -119.78
CA GLN A 162 51.32 -92.63 -118.32
C GLN A 162 51.16 -91.24 -117.67
N THR A 163 50.60 -91.21 -116.46
CA THR A 163 50.47 -89.98 -115.66
C THR A 163 51.22 -90.04 -114.33
N CYS A 164 51.56 -88.87 -113.80
CA CYS A 164 51.94 -88.72 -112.40
C CYS A 164 51.20 -87.54 -111.77
N THR A 165 51.14 -87.51 -110.44
CA THR A 165 50.56 -86.41 -109.67
C THR A 165 51.59 -85.72 -108.78
N GLN A 166 51.40 -84.41 -108.61
CA GLN A 166 52.14 -83.52 -107.73
C GLN A 166 51.12 -82.87 -106.79
N LEU A 167 51.38 -82.80 -105.48
CA LEU A 167 50.53 -82.03 -104.56
C LEU A 167 51.06 -80.60 -104.42
N ILE A 168 50.12 -79.66 -104.38
CA ILE A 168 50.37 -78.25 -104.12
C ILE A 168 49.44 -77.86 -102.98
N VAL A 169 49.99 -77.39 -101.86
CA VAL A 169 49.22 -76.88 -100.73
C VAL A 169 49.21 -75.36 -100.80
N ILE A 170 48.03 -74.76 -100.71
CA ILE A 170 47.84 -73.32 -100.51
C ILE A 170 47.45 -73.16 -99.04
N ASP A 171 48.26 -72.45 -98.26
CA ASP A 171 48.11 -72.29 -96.82
C ASP A 171 48.72 -70.94 -96.42
N ASP A 172 47.98 -70.11 -95.67
CA ASP A 172 48.48 -68.86 -95.09
C ASP A 172 48.42 -68.91 -93.57
N GLU A 173 49.56 -68.62 -92.94
CA GLU A 173 49.74 -68.56 -91.49
C GLU A 173 50.01 -67.12 -90.99
N GLU A 174 50.00 -66.11 -91.87
CA GLU A 174 50.08 -64.70 -91.44
C GLU A 174 48.74 -64.23 -90.85
N LEU A 175 48.77 -63.16 -90.05
CA LEU A 175 47.57 -62.57 -89.43
C LEU A 175 47.22 -61.25 -90.13
N PRO A 176 45.94 -61.00 -90.45
CA PRO A 176 45.53 -59.78 -91.14
C PRO A 176 45.85 -58.54 -90.30
N SER A 177 46.41 -57.51 -90.92
CA SER A 177 46.70 -56.26 -90.22
C SER A 177 45.46 -55.37 -90.20
N ILE A 178 44.85 -55.18 -89.02
CA ILE A 178 43.69 -54.30 -88.80
C ILE A 178 44.06 -53.09 -87.92
N THR A 179 43.61 -51.92 -88.35
CA THR A 179 43.70 -50.64 -87.62
C THR A 179 42.29 -50.12 -87.37
N CYS A 180 41.97 -49.80 -86.11
CA CYS A 180 40.68 -49.25 -85.73
C CYS A 180 40.56 -47.75 -86.10
N PRO A 181 39.34 -47.23 -86.31
CA PRO A 181 39.05 -45.81 -86.33
C PRO A 181 39.56 -45.10 -85.06
N GLY A 182 39.67 -43.77 -85.12
CA GLY A 182 40.03 -42.96 -83.96
C GLY A 182 39.06 -43.09 -82.79
N ASN A 183 39.54 -42.76 -81.60
CA ASN A 183 38.73 -42.73 -80.38
C ASN A 183 37.53 -41.77 -80.53
N LEU A 184 36.44 -42.07 -79.83
CA LEU A 184 35.21 -41.29 -79.83
C LEU A 184 34.90 -40.77 -78.41
N THR A 185 33.94 -39.86 -78.34
CA THR A 185 33.32 -39.40 -77.09
C THR A 185 31.81 -39.52 -77.17
N ALA A 186 31.17 -39.85 -76.06
CA ALA A 186 29.73 -39.73 -75.82
C ALA A 186 29.52 -38.86 -74.57
N VAL A 187 28.32 -38.32 -74.37
CA VAL A 187 28.03 -37.52 -73.17
C VAL A 187 27.48 -38.40 -72.05
N CYS A 188 26.46 -39.23 -72.36
CA CYS A 188 25.68 -39.95 -71.36
C CYS A 188 25.67 -41.48 -71.54
N ASP A 189 25.70 -41.97 -72.78
CA ASP A 189 25.51 -43.40 -73.07
C ASP A 189 26.33 -43.86 -74.29
N ILE A 190 26.97 -45.03 -74.18
CA ILE A 190 27.63 -45.75 -75.27
C ILE A 190 26.73 -45.94 -76.51
N ASN A 191 25.39 -45.94 -76.32
CA ASN A 191 24.40 -45.97 -77.40
C ASN A 191 24.41 -44.73 -78.31
N GLU A 192 24.99 -43.59 -77.89
CA GLU A 192 25.25 -42.43 -78.76
C GLU A 192 26.28 -42.75 -79.86
N GLN A 193 27.21 -43.65 -79.55
CA GLN A 193 28.26 -44.12 -80.45
C GLN A 193 28.05 -45.61 -80.76
N PRO A 194 27.04 -45.99 -81.57
CA PRO A 194 26.75 -47.38 -81.89
C PRO A 194 27.92 -48.05 -82.65
N ALA A 195 28.13 -49.35 -82.42
CA ALA A 195 29.18 -50.11 -83.09
C ALA A 195 28.95 -50.18 -84.62
N TYR A 196 30.05 -50.18 -85.39
CA TYR A 196 29.97 -50.27 -86.85
C TYR A 196 29.40 -51.63 -87.28
N ALA A 197 28.26 -51.61 -87.97
CA ALA A 197 27.49 -52.81 -88.31
C ALA A 197 28.10 -53.69 -89.41
N ASP A 198 29.03 -53.14 -90.19
CA ASP A 198 29.76 -53.84 -91.25
C ASP A 198 31.13 -53.18 -91.50
N TYR A 199 31.98 -53.87 -92.28
CA TYR A 199 33.33 -53.40 -92.61
C TYR A 199 33.33 -52.10 -93.43
N THR A 200 32.30 -51.85 -94.25
CA THR A 200 32.18 -50.59 -95.01
C THR A 200 31.93 -49.40 -94.07
N ALA A 201 31.11 -49.57 -93.01
CA ALA A 201 30.92 -48.55 -91.99
C ALA A 201 32.23 -48.27 -91.20
N PHE A 202 32.94 -49.32 -90.82
CA PHE A 202 34.24 -49.24 -90.12
C PHE A 202 35.31 -48.51 -90.97
N VAL A 203 35.41 -48.83 -92.26
CA VAL A 203 36.35 -48.15 -93.19
C VAL A 203 35.96 -46.70 -93.43
N ASN A 204 34.66 -46.38 -93.58
CA ASN A 204 34.21 -44.99 -93.72
C ASN A 204 34.48 -44.14 -92.46
N ALA A 205 34.57 -44.76 -91.29
CA ALA A 205 34.99 -44.09 -90.05
C ALA A 205 36.52 -43.89 -89.93
N GLY A 206 37.32 -44.42 -90.87
CA GLY A 206 38.78 -44.29 -90.88
C GLY A 206 39.54 -45.53 -90.40
N GLY A 207 38.86 -46.65 -90.18
CA GLY A 207 39.50 -47.95 -89.96
C GLY A 207 40.00 -48.57 -91.26
N SER A 208 40.82 -49.61 -91.16
CA SER A 208 41.29 -50.37 -92.32
C SER A 208 41.81 -51.75 -91.93
N ALA A 209 41.58 -52.76 -92.76
CA ALA A 209 42.27 -54.04 -92.71
C ALA A 209 42.99 -54.34 -94.04
N THR A 210 44.17 -54.95 -93.96
CA THR A 210 44.98 -55.39 -95.10
C THR A 210 45.73 -56.66 -94.78
N ASP A 211 45.84 -57.56 -95.75
CA ASP A 211 46.48 -58.86 -95.62
C ASP A 211 47.27 -59.22 -96.90
N ASN A 212 48.15 -60.21 -96.85
CA ASN A 212 48.97 -60.67 -97.97
C ASN A 212 48.15 -61.45 -99.03
N CYS A 213 47.15 -62.24 -98.60
CA CYS A 213 46.23 -62.99 -99.46
C CYS A 213 44.88 -62.30 -99.66
N GLY A 214 44.44 -61.51 -98.67
CA GLY A 214 43.26 -60.67 -98.74
C GLY A 214 42.29 -60.91 -97.59
N ILE A 215 41.41 -59.94 -97.38
CA ILE A 215 40.49 -59.86 -96.24
C ILE A 215 39.12 -60.48 -96.59
N ASP A 216 38.57 -61.31 -95.70
CA ASP A 216 37.14 -61.63 -95.73
C ASP A 216 36.35 -60.49 -95.08
N GLU A 217 35.87 -59.54 -95.88
CA GLU A 217 35.05 -58.42 -95.39
C GLU A 217 33.77 -58.87 -94.69
N SER A 218 33.30 -60.11 -94.91
CA SER A 218 32.10 -60.68 -94.26
C SER A 218 32.38 -61.31 -92.89
N SER A 219 33.66 -61.51 -92.54
CA SER A 219 34.10 -61.94 -91.20
C SER A 219 34.16 -60.80 -90.18
N PHE A 220 34.11 -59.54 -90.65
CA PHE A 220 34.19 -58.37 -89.78
C PHE A 220 33.03 -58.33 -88.79
N THR A 221 33.36 -58.24 -87.50
CA THR A 221 32.33 -58.07 -86.46
C THR A 221 32.88 -57.33 -85.25
N HIS A 222 31.99 -56.57 -84.60
CA HIS A 222 32.12 -56.23 -83.19
C HIS A 222 32.13 -57.51 -82.34
N ILE A 223 32.96 -57.58 -81.30
CA ILE A 223 33.02 -58.74 -80.40
C ILE A 223 32.82 -58.42 -78.92
N GLY A 224 32.87 -57.14 -78.53
CA GLY A 224 32.63 -56.73 -77.16
C GLY A 224 32.93 -55.26 -76.89
N ASP A 225 32.25 -54.72 -75.88
CA ASP A 225 32.54 -53.45 -75.24
C ASP A 225 32.91 -53.74 -73.79
N VAL A 226 34.03 -53.18 -73.32
CA VAL A 226 34.57 -53.40 -71.96
C VAL A 226 34.82 -52.05 -71.30
N SER A 227 34.00 -51.73 -70.30
CA SER A 227 34.19 -50.60 -69.39
C SER A 227 35.43 -50.79 -68.51
N ASP A 228 36.12 -49.68 -68.19
CA ASP A 228 37.17 -49.61 -67.17
C ASP A 228 36.62 -49.63 -65.73
N GLY A 229 35.30 -49.48 -65.55
CA GLY A 229 34.63 -49.40 -64.26
C GLY A 229 34.62 -47.99 -63.66
N GLY A 230 34.95 -46.96 -64.43
CA GLY A 230 34.62 -45.58 -64.09
C GLY A 230 33.10 -45.34 -64.06
N SER A 231 32.65 -44.35 -63.30
CA SER A 231 31.26 -43.88 -63.34
C SER A 231 31.10 -42.72 -64.31
N CYS A 232 31.97 -41.70 -64.18
CA CYS A 232 32.17 -40.62 -65.13
C CYS A 232 33.49 -39.88 -64.78
N PRO A 233 34.38 -39.61 -65.76
CA PRO A 233 34.40 -40.26 -67.06
C PRO A 233 34.49 -41.79 -66.97
N GLU A 234 33.77 -42.49 -67.85
CA GLU A 234 33.89 -43.94 -68.07
C GLU A 234 34.65 -44.17 -69.38
N THR A 235 35.67 -45.04 -69.39
CA THR A 235 36.37 -45.42 -70.63
C THR A 235 35.94 -46.80 -71.10
N ILE A 236 35.18 -46.86 -72.18
CA ILE A 236 34.79 -48.11 -72.83
C ILE A 236 35.79 -48.45 -73.93
N THR A 237 36.41 -49.62 -73.80
CA THR A 237 37.24 -50.24 -74.84
C THR A 237 36.34 -51.12 -75.72
N ARG A 238 36.12 -50.69 -76.96
CA ARG A 238 35.37 -51.45 -77.97
C ARG A 238 36.32 -52.26 -78.83
N THR A 239 36.09 -53.58 -78.96
CA THR A 239 36.91 -54.47 -79.77
C THR A 239 36.19 -54.93 -81.03
N TYR A 240 36.87 -54.81 -82.17
CA TYR A 240 36.46 -55.38 -83.45
C TYR A 240 37.44 -56.49 -83.87
N GLN A 241 36.95 -57.47 -84.62
CA GLN A 241 37.78 -58.50 -85.26
C GLN A 241 37.53 -58.55 -86.77
N ILE A 242 38.52 -59.05 -87.51
CA ILE A 242 38.37 -59.44 -88.91
C ILE A 242 39.30 -60.61 -89.23
N ALA A 243 38.96 -61.40 -90.25
CA ALA A 243 39.76 -62.48 -90.79
C ALA A 243 40.31 -62.17 -92.20
N ASP A 244 41.40 -62.84 -92.54
CA ASP A 244 41.80 -63.05 -93.94
C ASP A 244 40.90 -64.10 -94.63
N LEU A 245 41.17 -64.39 -95.91
CA LEU A 245 40.46 -65.41 -96.69
C LEU A 245 40.79 -66.87 -96.29
N CYS A 246 41.84 -67.10 -95.50
CA CYS A 246 42.21 -68.39 -94.92
C CYS A 246 41.54 -68.65 -93.55
N GLY A 247 41.12 -67.61 -92.85
CA GLY A 247 40.45 -67.64 -91.56
C GLY A 247 41.31 -67.28 -90.36
N ASN A 248 42.52 -66.73 -90.52
CA ASN A 248 43.28 -66.22 -89.37
C ASN A 248 42.68 -64.87 -88.93
N ILE A 249 42.45 -64.70 -87.63
CA ILE A 249 41.69 -63.57 -87.08
C ILE A 249 42.59 -62.64 -86.28
N GLN A 250 42.53 -61.34 -86.56
CA GLN A 250 43.16 -60.29 -85.77
C GLN A 250 42.10 -59.29 -85.26
N THR A 251 42.36 -58.73 -84.08
CA THR A 251 41.52 -57.71 -83.44
C THR A 251 42.18 -56.33 -83.45
N CYS A 252 41.36 -55.28 -83.34
CA CYS A 252 41.79 -53.95 -82.90
C CYS A 252 40.83 -53.40 -81.86
N GLU A 253 41.30 -52.40 -81.11
CA GLU A 253 40.55 -51.72 -80.04
C GLU A 253 40.36 -50.24 -80.38
N GLN A 254 39.19 -49.71 -80.06
CA GLN A 254 38.80 -48.30 -80.15
C GLN A 254 38.35 -47.84 -78.76
N LEU A 255 38.87 -46.71 -78.26
CA LEU A 255 38.39 -46.17 -76.98
C LEU A 255 37.22 -45.20 -77.22
N ILE A 256 36.22 -45.29 -76.35
CA ILE A 256 35.07 -44.40 -76.31
C ILE A 256 34.99 -43.88 -74.87
N VAL A 257 35.13 -42.57 -74.68
CA VAL A 257 35.00 -41.95 -73.36
C VAL A 257 33.58 -41.40 -73.23
N ILE A 258 32.87 -41.79 -72.17
CA ILE A 258 31.64 -41.14 -71.72
C ILE A 258 32.06 -40.11 -70.68
N ASP A 259 31.78 -38.82 -70.90
CA ASP A 259 32.17 -37.72 -70.02
C ASP A 259 31.17 -36.56 -70.20
N ASP A 260 30.57 -36.09 -69.10
CA ASP A 260 29.70 -34.90 -69.10
C ASP A 260 30.33 -33.79 -68.28
N GLU A 261 30.46 -32.61 -68.90
CA GLU A 261 30.98 -31.38 -68.30
C GLU A 261 29.87 -30.32 -68.09
N GLU A 262 28.60 -30.63 -68.39
CA GLU A 262 27.48 -29.73 -68.06
C GLU A 262 27.16 -29.76 -66.55
N LEU A 263 26.40 -28.78 -66.08
CA LEU A 263 26.01 -28.66 -64.66
C LEU A 263 24.49 -28.82 -64.52
N PRO A 264 24.01 -29.58 -63.52
CA PRO A 264 22.60 -29.88 -63.39
C PRO A 264 21.79 -28.61 -63.09
N SER A 265 20.73 -28.38 -63.85
CA SER A 265 19.85 -27.21 -63.69
C SER A 265 18.86 -27.43 -62.54
N ILE A 266 19.22 -27.01 -61.33
CA ILE A 266 18.36 -27.01 -60.13
C ILE A 266 17.65 -25.67 -59.92
N THR A 267 16.34 -25.73 -59.65
CA THR A 267 15.47 -24.61 -59.24
C THR A 267 14.91 -24.90 -57.86
N CYS A 268 15.11 -23.99 -56.91
CA CYS A 268 14.57 -24.11 -55.55
C CYS A 268 13.05 -23.87 -55.50
N PRO A 269 12.35 -24.45 -54.51
CA PRO A 269 11.00 -24.02 -54.12
C PRO A 269 10.91 -22.52 -53.84
N GLY A 270 9.69 -21.99 -53.83
CA GLY A 270 9.46 -20.59 -53.48
C GLY A 270 9.93 -20.24 -52.05
N ASN A 271 10.16 -18.94 -51.84
CA ASN A 271 10.50 -18.40 -50.52
C ASN A 271 9.43 -18.75 -49.47
N LEU A 272 9.86 -18.92 -48.23
CA LEU A 272 8.99 -19.22 -47.08
C LEU A 272 9.05 -18.10 -46.05
N THR A 273 8.13 -18.15 -45.09
CA THR A 273 8.14 -17.33 -43.87
C THR A 273 8.06 -18.24 -42.65
N ALA A 274 8.78 -17.89 -41.59
CA ALA A 274 8.60 -18.38 -40.22
C ALA A 274 8.25 -17.18 -39.34
N VAL A 275 7.67 -17.42 -38.16
CA VAL A 275 7.37 -16.33 -37.22
C VAL A 275 8.56 -16.08 -36.30
N CYS A 276 9.09 -17.14 -35.68
CA CYS A 276 10.06 -17.04 -34.58
C CYS A 276 11.38 -17.78 -34.81
N ASP A 277 11.34 -18.96 -35.44
CA ASP A 277 12.51 -19.83 -35.55
C ASP A 277 12.55 -20.60 -36.88
N ILE A 278 13.74 -20.68 -37.49
CA ILE A 278 14.04 -21.45 -38.69
C ILE A 278 13.60 -22.93 -38.63
N ASN A 279 13.46 -23.50 -37.43
CA ASN A 279 12.95 -24.85 -37.17
C ASN A 279 11.44 -25.01 -37.46
N GLU A 280 10.66 -23.93 -37.57
CA GLU A 280 9.29 -23.97 -38.09
C GLU A 280 9.23 -24.38 -39.57
N GLN A 281 10.27 -24.03 -40.32
CA GLN A 281 10.47 -24.38 -41.72
C GLN A 281 11.67 -25.33 -41.84
N PRO A 282 11.54 -26.62 -41.43
CA PRO A 282 12.65 -27.57 -41.50
C PRO A 282 13.11 -27.81 -42.95
N ALA A 283 14.41 -28.06 -43.13
CA ALA A 283 14.96 -28.35 -44.45
C ALA A 283 14.38 -29.64 -45.06
N TYR A 284 14.21 -29.67 -46.38
CA TYR A 284 13.68 -30.86 -47.06
C TYR A 284 14.65 -32.05 -46.92
N ALA A 285 14.14 -33.14 -46.32
CA ALA A 285 14.97 -34.29 -45.93
C ALA A 285 15.43 -35.17 -47.11
N ASP A 286 14.77 -35.06 -48.26
CA ASP A 286 15.10 -35.78 -49.49
C ASP A 286 14.60 -35.01 -50.73
N TYR A 287 15.02 -35.44 -51.93
CA TYR A 287 14.64 -34.82 -53.19
C TYR A 287 13.13 -34.89 -53.47
N THR A 288 12.44 -35.94 -52.99
CA THR A 288 10.99 -36.06 -53.15
C THR A 288 10.25 -34.99 -52.34
N ALA A 289 10.71 -34.66 -51.13
CA ALA A 289 10.17 -33.56 -50.34
C ALA A 289 10.41 -32.19 -51.01
N PHE A 290 11.63 -31.97 -51.54
CA PHE A 290 11.99 -30.75 -52.29
C PHE A 290 11.13 -30.56 -53.55
N VAL A 291 10.92 -31.61 -54.35
CA VAL A 291 10.06 -31.56 -55.55
C VAL A 291 8.59 -31.35 -55.20
N ASN A 292 8.08 -32.00 -54.14
CA ASN A 292 6.70 -31.77 -53.68
C ASN A 292 6.46 -30.33 -53.18
N ALA A 293 7.50 -29.63 -52.71
CA ALA A 293 7.43 -28.21 -52.37
C ALA A 293 7.50 -27.26 -53.59
N GLY A 294 7.70 -27.79 -54.80
CA GLY A 294 7.79 -27.01 -56.04
C GLY A 294 9.21 -26.78 -56.56
N GLY A 295 10.22 -27.42 -55.94
CA GLY A 295 11.58 -27.47 -56.47
C GLY A 295 11.68 -28.43 -57.67
N SER A 296 12.79 -28.35 -58.41
CA SER A 296 13.10 -29.31 -59.47
C SER A 296 14.59 -29.30 -59.80
N ALA A 297 15.11 -30.43 -60.29
CA ALA A 297 16.39 -30.50 -60.96
C ALA A 297 16.25 -31.27 -62.28
N THR A 298 16.97 -30.83 -63.30
CA THR A 298 17.01 -31.45 -64.62
C THR A 298 18.41 -31.34 -65.20
N ASP A 299 18.84 -32.38 -65.91
CA ASP A 299 20.18 -32.47 -66.50
C ASP A 299 20.11 -33.15 -67.89
N ASN A 300 21.19 -33.07 -68.68
CA ASN A 300 21.29 -33.66 -70.01
C ASN A 300 21.43 -35.21 -69.97
N CYS A 301 22.13 -35.75 -68.97
CA CYS A 301 22.33 -37.19 -68.73
C CYS A 301 21.43 -37.73 -67.62
N GLY A 302 21.11 -36.89 -66.62
CA GLY A 302 20.15 -37.20 -65.56
C GLY A 302 20.68 -36.88 -64.17
N ILE A 303 19.77 -36.86 -63.21
CA ILE A 303 20.02 -36.44 -61.83
C ILE A 303 20.24 -37.66 -60.92
N ASP A 304 21.28 -37.63 -60.08
CA ASP A 304 21.35 -38.53 -58.92
C ASP A 304 20.47 -37.98 -57.80
N GLU A 305 19.21 -38.46 -57.72
CA GLU A 305 18.28 -38.06 -56.66
C GLU A 305 18.80 -38.37 -55.24
N SER A 306 19.78 -39.29 -55.09
CA SER A 306 20.40 -39.63 -53.80
C SER A 306 21.54 -38.70 -53.38
N SER A 307 22.03 -37.88 -54.30
CA SER A 307 23.01 -36.81 -54.02
C SER A 307 22.38 -35.56 -53.41
N PHE A 308 21.04 -35.42 -53.47
CA PHE A 308 20.34 -34.25 -52.98
C PHE A 308 20.56 -34.05 -51.48
N THR A 309 21.04 -32.87 -51.10
CA THR A 309 21.28 -32.53 -49.69
C THR A 309 21.08 -31.04 -49.41
N HIS A 310 20.65 -30.75 -48.19
CA HIS A 310 20.88 -29.45 -47.56
C HIS A 310 22.37 -29.29 -47.25
N ILE A 311 22.96 -28.11 -47.51
CA ILE A 311 24.38 -27.85 -47.23
C ILE A 311 24.63 -26.71 -46.25
N GLY A 312 23.62 -25.89 -45.95
CA GLY A 312 23.73 -24.84 -44.95
C GLY A 312 22.61 -23.81 -45.01
N ASP A 313 22.41 -23.16 -43.87
CA ASP A 313 21.56 -21.99 -43.68
C ASP A 313 22.46 -20.80 -43.31
N VAL A 314 22.27 -19.66 -43.98
CA VAL A 314 23.08 -18.46 -43.78
C VAL A 314 22.15 -17.28 -43.51
N SER A 315 22.17 -16.79 -42.27
CA SER A 315 21.53 -15.54 -41.86
C SER A 315 22.20 -14.31 -42.52
N ASP A 316 21.40 -13.29 -42.83
CA ASP A 316 21.87 -11.95 -43.24
C ASP A 316 22.39 -11.11 -42.06
N GLY A 317 22.17 -11.56 -40.82
CA GLY A 317 22.52 -10.86 -39.59
C GLY A 317 21.49 -9.81 -39.15
N GLY A 318 20.28 -9.83 -39.73
CA GLY A 318 19.11 -9.16 -39.15
C GLY A 318 18.74 -9.77 -37.79
N SER A 319 18.10 -8.99 -36.92
CA SER A 319 17.50 -9.49 -35.68
C SER A 319 16.04 -9.89 -35.92
N CYS A 320 15.26 -8.98 -36.52
CA CYS A 320 13.95 -9.24 -37.09
C CYS A 320 13.54 -8.03 -37.98
N PRO A 321 12.98 -8.24 -39.19
CA PRO A 321 13.05 -9.49 -39.93
C PRO A 321 14.49 -9.98 -40.13
N GLU A 322 14.70 -11.28 -39.98
CA GLU A 322 15.94 -11.98 -40.34
C GLU A 322 15.73 -12.70 -41.68
N THR A 323 16.65 -12.54 -42.65
CA THR A 323 16.58 -13.30 -43.91
C THR A 323 17.60 -14.43 -43.89
N ILE A 324 17.11 -15.66 -43.74
CA ILE A 324 17.94 -16.86 -43.86
C ILE A 324 17.95 -17.34 -45.31
N THR A 325 19.15 -17.40 -45.89
CA THR A 325 19.41 -18.02 -47.18
C THR A 325 19.74 -19.50 -46.96
N ARG A 326 18.77 -20.37 -47.25
CA ARG A 326 18.97 -21.84 -47.22
C ARG A 326 19.50 -22.33 -48.55
N THR A 327 20.58 -23.10 -48.52
CA THR A 327 21.20 -23.65 -49.74
C THR A 327 20.99 -25.16 -49.83
N TYR A 328 20.47 -25.61 -50.98
CA TYR A 328 20.39 -27.03 -51.36
C TYR A 328 21.38 -27.32 -52.50
N GLN A 329 21.84 -28.56 -52.56
CA GLN A 329 22.80 -29.07 -53.53
C GLN A 329 22.28 -30.37 -54.14
N ILE A 330 22.53 -30.57 -55.44
CA ILE A 330 22.29 -31.84 -56.14
C ILE A 330 23.32 -32.05 -57.25
N ALA A 331 23.60 -33.30 -57.56
CA ALA A 331 24.47 -33.74 -58.65
C ALA A 331 23.70 -34.41 -59.80
N ASP A 332 24.30 -34.37 -60.99
CA ASP A 332 23.98 -35.29 -62.07
C ASP A 332 24.54 -36.71 -61.80
N LEU A 333 24.33 -37.63 -62.73
CA LEU A 333 24.85 -39.00 -62.65
C LEU A 333 26.38 -39.11 -62.88
N CYS A 334 27.01 -38.06 -63.43
CA CYS A 334 28.46 -37.94 -63.58
C CYS A 334 29.17 -37.39 -62.33
N GLY A 335 28.44 -36.70 -61.48
CA GLY A 335 28.94 -36.06 -60.26
C GLY A 335 29.31 -34.59 -60.41
N ASN A 336 28.92 -33.89 -61.49
CA ASN A 336 28.96 -32.43 -61.47
C ASN A 336 27.79 -31.92 -60.61
N VAL A 337 27.99 -30.80 -59.91
CA VAL A 337 27.15 -30.44 -58.77
C VAL A 337 26.78 -28.97 -58.77
N GLN A 338 25.48 -28.69 -58.71
CA GLN A 338 24.93 -27.33 -58.69
C GLN A 338 24.10 -27.09 -57.42
N THR A 339 24.04 -25.84 -56.99
CA THR A 339 23.24 -25.40 -55.85
C THR A 339 22.09 -24.48 -56.28
N CYS A 340 21.06 -24.41 -55.44
CA CYS A 340 20.08 -23.33 -55.45
C CYS A 340 19.88 -22.77 -54.04
N GLU A 341 19.41 -21.53 -53.97
CA GLU A 341 19.11 -20.80 -52.75
C GLU A 341 17.60 -20.60 -52.60
N GLN A 342 17.09 -20.81 -51.39
CA GLN A 342 15.71 -20.51 -50.97
C GLN A 342 15.79 -19.49 -49.85
N LEU A 343 15.05 -18.37 -49.95
CA LEU A 343 14.98 -17.40 -48.86
C LEU A 343 13.86 -17.78 -47.90
N ILE A 344 14.17 -17.72 -46.61
CA ILE A 344 13.23 -17.90 -45.50
C ILE A 344 13.32 -16.63 -44.67
N VAL A 345 12.23 -15.87 -44.58
CA VAL A 345 12.17 -14.68 -43.74
C VAL A 345 11.57 -15.08 -42.39
N ILE A 346 12.27 -14.79 -41.30
CA ILE A 346 11.70 -14.82 -39.96
C ILE A 346 11.23 -13.40 -39.67
N ASP A 347 9.92 -13.21 -39.44
CA ASP A 347 9.30 -11.89 -39.25
C ASP A 347 8.05 -12.07 -38.36
N ASP A 348 8.02 -11.39 -37.20
CA ASP A 348 6.84 -11.35 -36.34
C ASP A 348 6.18 -9.96 -36.40
N GLU A 349 4.90 -9.94 -36.77
CA GLU A 349 4.06 -8.74 -36.82
C GLU A 349 3.05 -8.70 -35.64
N GLU A 350 3.06 -9.68 -34.72
CA GLU A 350 2.24 -9.62 -33.51
C GLU A 350 2.84 -8.64 -32.49
N LEU A 351 2.05 -8.19 -31.51
CA LEU A 351 2.50 -7.27 -30.46
C LEU A 351 2.55 -8.03 -29.12
N PRO A 352 3.62 -7.88 -28.31
CA PRO A 352 3.78 -8.62 -27.07
C PRO A 352 2.67 -8.27 -26.08
N SER A 353 2.01 -9.27 -25.50
CA SER A 353 0.96 -9.08 -24.50
C SER A 353 1.56 -8.76 -23.13
N ILE A 354 1.70 -7.48 -22.81
CA ILE A 354 2.11 -6.98 -21.48
C ILE A 354 0.89 -6.59 -20.61
N THR A 355 0.88 -7.09 -19.38
CA THR A 355 -0.07 -6.73 -18.30
C THR A 355 0.71 -6.08 -17.16
N CYS A 356 0.31 -4.87 -16.77
CA CYS A 356 0.91 -4.15 -15.65
C CYS A 356 0.54 -4.79 -14.30
N PRO A 357 1.37 -4.63 -13.25
CA PRO A 357 0.97 -4.84 -11.87
C PRO A 357 -0.30 -4.05 -11.52
N GLY A 358 -0.97 -4.46 -10.45
CA GLY A 358 -2.15 -3.74 -9.96
C GLY A 358 -1.89 -2.27 -9.63
N ASN A 359 -2.97 -1.49 -9.59
CA ASN A 359 -2.92 -0.10 -9.18
C ASN A 359 -2.31 0.05 -7.78
N LEU A 360 -1.62 1.17 -7.56
CA LEU A 360 -0.99 1.51 -6.29
C LEU A 360 -1.65 2.75 -5.69
N THR A 361 -1.50 2.91 -4.38
CA THR A 361 -1.72 4.18 -3.70
C THR A 361 -0.39 4.73 -3.16
N ALA A 362 -0.26 6.05 -3.14
CA ALA A 362 0.73 6.78 -2.36
C ALA A 362 -0.04 7.80 -1.51
N VAL A 363 0.55 8.26 -0.41
CA VAL A 363 -0.11 9.26 0.44
C VAL A 363 0.24 10.66 -0.06
N CYS A 364 1.53 10.96 -0.24
CA CYS A 364 2.00 12.33 -0.41
C CYS A 364 2.70 12.61 -1.73
N ALA A 365 3.41 11.61 -2.28
CA ALA A 365 4.17 11.77 -3.50
C ALA A 365 4.42 10.46 -4.23
N ILE A 366 4.40 10.51 -5.57
CA ILE A 366 4.80 9.39 -6.44
C ILE A 366 6.22 8.84 -6.17
N SER A 367 7.08 9.57 -5.45
CA SER A 367 8.36 9.06 -4.97
C SER A 367 8.26 7.94 -3.93
N GLU A 368 7.12 7.76 -3.26
CA GLU A 368 6.84 6.59 -2.40
C GLU A 368 6.68 5.30 -3.19
N GLN A 369 6.19 5.41 -4.44
CA GLN A 369 6.01 4.32 -5.38
C GLN A 369 7.07 4.43 -6.49
N PRO A 370 8.34 4.01 -6.24
CA PRO A 370 9.39 4.07 -7.24
C PRO A 370 9.08 3.21 -8.47
N VAL A 371 9.61 3.61 -9.62
CA VAL A 371 9.53 2.81 -10.86
C VAL A 371 10.22 1.46 -10.70
N TYR A 372 9.66 0.41 -11.30
CA TYR A 372 10.34 -0.89 -11.38
C TYR A 372 11.58 -0.75 -12.25
N ALA A 373 12.74 -1.14 -11.70
CA ALA A 373 14.04 -0.86 -12.30
C ALA A 373 14.42 -1.83 -13.42
N ASP A 374 13.75 -2.98 -13.48
CA ASP A 374 13.95 -4.06 -14.46
C ASP A 374 12.68 -4.91 -14.59
N TYR A 375 12.64 -5.78 -15.60
CA TYR A 375 11.49 -6.68 -15.81
C TYR A 375 11.27 -7.66 -14.65
N THR A 376 12.36 -8.07 -13.97
CA THR A 376 12.26 -8.96 -12.80
C THR A 376 11.50 -8.31 -11.64
N THR A 377 11.74 -7.03 -11.35
CA THR A 377 11.03 -6.29 -10.30
C THR A 377 9.57 -5.99 -10.68
N PHE A 378 9.30 -5.72 -11.97
CA PHE A 378 7.93 -5.60 -12.51
C PHE A 378 7.14 -6.92 -12.37
N VAL A 379 7.73 -8.06 -12.72
CA VAL A 379 7.07 -9.39 -12.59
C VAL A 379 6.86 -9.77 -11.12
N ASN A 380 7.82 -9.50 -10.24
CA ASN A 380 7.66 -9.73 -8.79
C ASN A 380 6.55 -8.87 -8.16
N ALA A 381 6.18 -7.75 -8.77
CA ALA A 381 5.03 -6.94 -8.35
C ALA A 381 3.67 -7.44 -8.89
N GLY A 382 3.66 -8.50 -9.71
CA GLY A 382 2.45 -9.06 -10.32
C GLY A 382 2.23 -8.67 -11.78
N GLY A 383 3.17 -7.95 -12.40
CA GLY A 383 3.18 -7.71 -13.84
C GLY A 383 3.56 -8.95 -14.63
N SER A 384 3.30 -8.95 -15.94
CA SER A 384 3.77 -10.01 -16.84
C SER A 384 3.84 -9.53 -18.28
N ALA A 385 4.71 -10.13 -19.08
CA ALA A 385 4.68 -10.05 -20.54
C ALA A 385 4.77 -11.47 -21.13
N SER A 386 4.03 -11.70 -22.20
CA SER A 386 3.99 -12.97 -22.93
C SER A 386 3.78 -12.70 -24.41
N ASP A 387 4.42 -13.49 -25.26
CA ASP A 387 4.47 -13.28 -26.70
C ASP A 387 4.59 -14.63 -27.43
N ASN A 388 4.34 -14.66 -28.75
CA ASN A 388 4.42 -15.88 -29.55
C ASN A 388 5.88 -16.31 -29.82
N CYS A 389 6.82 -15.37 -29.99
CA CYS A 389 8.26 -15.60 -30.17
C CYS A 389 9.08 -15.40 -28.88
N GLY A 390 8.59 -14.57 -27.97
CA GLY A 390 9.18 -14.35 -26.65
C GLY A 390 9.71 -12.93 -26.46
N ILE A 391 10.11 -12.63 -25.23
CA ILE A 391 10.30 -11.25 -24.75
C ILE A 391 11.78 -10.88 -24.69
N ASP A 392 12.15 -9.69 -25.16
CA ASP A 392 13.42 -9.07 -24.74
C ASP A 392 13.23 -8.45 -23.35
N GLU A 393 13.54 -9.20 -22.30
CA GLU A 393 13.49 -8.70 -20.91
C GLU A 393 14.40 -7.47 -20.68
N SER A 394 15.39 -7.22 -21.55
CA SER A 394 16.28 -6.06 -21.48
C SER A 394 15.71 -4.80 -22.16
N SER A 395 14.66 -4.93 -22.96
CA SER A 395 13.91 -3.82 -23.56
C SER A 395 12.92 -3.16 -22.58
N PHE A 396 12.60 -3.84 -21.46
CA PHE A 396 11.64 -3.35 -20.47
C PHE A 396 12.05 -1.99 -19.93
N THR A 397 11.16 -1.00 -20.00
CA THR A 397 11.46 0.33 -19.50
C THR A 397 10.24 1.13 -19.08
N HIS A 398 10.46 2.10 -18.20
CA HIS A 398 9.50 3.13 -17.85
C HIS A 398 9.45 4.17 -18.97
N VAL A 399 8.26 4.43 -19.50
CA VAL A 399 8.04 5.39 -20.59
C VAL A 399 7.77 6.80 -20.04
N GLY A 400 7.02 6.89 -18.94
CA GLY A 400 6.68 8.15 -18.30
C GLY A 400 5.55 8.01 -17.27
N ASP A 401 5.38 9.08 -16.50
CA ASP A 401 4.30 9.28 -15.54
C ASP A 401 3.47 10.48 -16.00
N VAL A 402 2.15 10.32 -16.08
CA VAL A 402 1.22 11.35 -16.55
C VAL A 402 0.11 11.57 -15.51
N SER A 403 0.16 12.72 -14.85
CA SER A 403 -0.89 13.22 -13.97
C SER A 403 -2.16 13.59 -14.74
N ASP A 404 -3.33 13.34 -14.13
CA ASP A 404 -4.64 13.84 -14.58
C ASP A 404 -4.84 15.34 -14.33
N GLY A 405 -3.97 15.97 -13.52
CA GLY A 405 -4.04 17.37 -13.11
C GLY A 405 -4.94 17.62 -11.89
N GLY A 406 -5.31 16.58 -11.15
CA GLY A 406 -5.83 16.70 -9.79
C GLY A 406 -4.80 17.31 -8.83
N SER A 407 -5.26 17.88 -7.72
CA SER A 407 -4.40 18.28 -6.60
C SER A 407 -4.33 17.19 -5.55
N CYS A 408 -5.50 16.70 -5.14
CA CYS A 408 -5.69 15.49 -4.35
C CYS A 408 -7.19 15.10 -4.37
N PRO A 409 -7.54 13.82 -4.57
CA PRO A 409 -6.69 12.80 -5.17
C PRO A 409 -6.09 13.25 -6.51
N GLU A 410 -4.81 12.94 -6.73
CA GLU A 410 -4.15 13.03 -8.04
C GLU A 410 -4.03 11.61 -8.62
N THR A 411 -4.60 11.36 -9.80
CA THR A 411 -4.40 10.07 -10.49
C THR A 411 -3.26 10.20 -11.49
N ILE A 412 -2.17 9.48 -11.23
CA ILE A 412 -1.04 9.39 -12.15
C ILE A 412 -1.08 8.06 -12.91
N THR A 413 -1.23 8.15 -14.23
CA THR A 413 -1.03 7.02 -15.14
C THR A 413 0.46 6.83 -15.37
N ARG A 414 1.02 5.74 -14.84
CA ARG A 414 2.39 5.30 -15.13
C ARG A 414 2.39 4.32 -16.29
N THR A 415 3.18 4.61 -17.32
CA THR A 415 3.31 3.75 -18.50
C THR A 415 4.63 2.98 -18.49
N TYR A 416 4.55 1.66 -18.63
CA TYR A 416 5.69 0.79 -18.92
C TYR A 416 5.57 0.24 -20.35
N GLN A 417 6.71 0.00 -21.00
CA GLN A 417 6.76 -0.75 -22.26
C GLN A 417 7.70 -1.95 -22.15
N ILE A 418 7.48 -2.92 -23.03
CA ILE A 418 8.42 -3.99 -23.34
C ILE A 418 8.34 -4.32 -24.83
N ALA A 419 9.39 -4.92 -25.36
CA ALA A 419 9.42 -5.48 -26.70
C ALA A 419 9.52 -7.01 -26.67
N ASP A 420 9.01 -7.63 -27.73
CA ASP A 420 9.40 -9.00 -28.10
C ASP A 420 10.86 -9.05 -28.59
N LEU A 421 11.34 -10.24 -28.96
CA LEU A 421 12.67 -10.42 -29.55
C LEU A 421 12.82 -9.85 -30.97
N CYS A 422 11.70 -9.53 -31.64
CA CYS A 422 11.67 -8.88 -32.95
C CYS A 422 11.76 -7.34 -32.88
N GLY A 423 11.44 -6.75 -31.72
CA GLY A 423 11.40 -5.31 -31.49
C GLY A 423 10.02 -4.68 -31.63
N ASN A 424 8.92 -5.42 -31.75
CA ASN A 424 7.59 -4.80 -31.66
C ASN A 424 7.32 -4.44 -30.20
N VAL A 425 6.81 -3.23 -29.97
CA VAL A 425 6.68 -2.64 -28.63
C VAL A 425 5.22 -2.53 -28.25
N GLN A 426 4.86 -3.03 -27.06
CA GLN A 426 3.56 -2.81 -26.44
C GLN A 426 3.73 -2.15 -25.07
N THR A 427 2.78 -1.27 -24.74
CA THR A 427 2.69 -0.59 -23.44
C THR A 427 1.59 -1.17 -22.57
N CYS A 428 1.79 -1.12 -21.26
CA CYS A 428 0.72 -1.20 -20.27
C CYS A 428 0.70 0.05 -19.39
N GLU A 429 -0.45 0.31 -18.79
CA GLU A 429 -0.68 1.42 -17.86
C GLU A 429 -0.98 0.87 -16.46
N GLN A 430 -0.35 1.48 -15.45
CA GLN A 430 -0.60 1.27 -14.03
C GLN A 430 -1.10 2.59 -13.46
N LEU A 431 -2.23 2.60 -12.75
CA LEU A 431 -2.67 3.81 -12.05
C LEU A 431 -2.03 3.87 -10.66
N ILE A 432 -1.53 5.04 -10.31
CA ILE A 432 -1.06 5.39 -8.98
C ILE A 432 -1.96 6.54 -8.52
N VAL A 433 -2.79 6.31 -7.50
CA VAL A 433 -3.57 7.39 -6.88
C VAL A 433 -2.73 7.94 -5.73
N ILE A 434 -2.46 9.24 -5.75
CA ILE A 434 -1.98 9.98 -4.57
C ILE A 434 -3.23 10.50 -3.88
N ASP A 435 -3.50 10.04 -2.66
CA ASP A 435 -4.67 10.43 -1.86
C ASP A 435 -4.26 10.42 -0.39
N ASP A 436 -4.56 11.52 0.32
CA ASP A 436 -4.35 11.63 1.76
C ASP A 436 -5.70 11.93 2.43
N GLU A 437 -6.09 11.04 3.33
CA GLU A 437 -7.33 11.12 4.12
C GLU A 437 -7.02 11.50 5.60
N GLU A 438 -5.75 11.70 5.98
CA GLU A 438 -5.39 12.12 7.35
C GLU A 438 -5.66 13.63 7.53
N LEU A 439 -6.16 14.02 8.71
CA LEU A 439 -6.43 15.43 9.02
C LEU A 439 -5.17 16.10 9.60
N PRO A 440 -4.81 17.33 9.17
CA PRO A 440 -3.58 17.97 9.59
C PRO A 440 -3.61 18.28 11.10
N SER A 441 -2.59 17.84 11.83
CA SER A 441 -2.51 18.05 13.27
C SER A 441 -2.15 19.50 13.59
N ILE A 442 -3.15 20.32 13.90
CA ILE A 442 -2.99 21.72 14.31
C ILE A 442 -3.11 21.90 15.82
N THR A 443 -2.07 22.48 16.42
CA THR A 443 -2.02 22.92 17.82
C THR A 443 -2.09 24.44 17.88
N CYS A 444 -3.07 24.99 18.58
CA CYS A 444 -3.21 26.43 18.78
C CYS A 444 -2.13 26.97 19.74
N PRO A 445 -1.71 28.23 19.57
CA PRO A 445 -1.02 28.99 20.61
C PRO A 445 -1.78 28.92 21.94
N GLY A 446 -1.06 29.02 23.06
CA GLY A 446 -1.67 29.02 24.38
C GLY A 446 -2.71 30.13 24.56
N ASN A 447 -3.61 29.93 25.53
CA ASN A 447 -4.67 30.88 25.87
C ASN A 447 -4.09 32.27 26.16
N LEU A 448 -4.82 33.30 25.74
CA LEU A 448 -4.45 34.70 25.97
C LEU A 448 -5.43 35.34 26.96
N THR A 449 -4.99 36.43 27.58
CA THR A 449 -5.88 37.37 28.25
C THR A 449 -5.90 38.70 27.51
N ALA A 450 -7.06 39.32 27.44
CA ALA A 450 -7.24 40.74 27.13
C ALA A 450 -7.87 41.40 28.36
N VAL A 451 -7.70 42.72 28.52
CA VAL A 451 -8.28 43.42 29.67
C VAL A 451 -9.70 43.87 29.31
N CYS A 452 -9.87 44.56 28.17
CA CYS A 452 -11.11 45.28 27.86
C CYS A 452 -11.79 44.89 26.55
N ASP A 453 -11.03 44.49 25.53
CA ASP A 453 -11.55 44.25 24.19
C ASP A 453 -10.74 43.16 23.47
N ILE A 454 -11.43 42.24 22.80
CA ILE A 454 -10.86 41.21 21.91
C ILE A 454 -9.89 41.78 20.85
N ASN A 455 -10.03 43.06 20.49
CA ASN A 455 -9.12 43.79 19.59
C ASN A 455 -7.73 44.05 20.18
N GLU A 456 -7.51 43.91 21.49
CA GLU A 456 -6.18 43.91 22.12
C GLU A 456 -5.35 42.68 21.70
N GLN A 457 -6.02 41.55 21.48
CA GLN A 457 -5.45 40.30 21.00
C GLN A 457 -5.96 40.02 19.58
N PRO A 458 -5.50 40.76 18.54
CA PRO A 458 -5.98 40.57 17.17
C PRO A 458 -5.61 39.18 16.65
N ALA A 459 -6.51 38.56 15.88
CA ALA A 459 -6.29 37.24 15.28
C ALA A 459 -5.04 37.22 14.39
N TYR A 460 -4.33 36.08 14.37
CA TYR A 460 -3.12 35.95 13.55
C TYR A 460 -3.45 36.06 12.05
N ALA A 461 -2.82 37.02 11.38
CA ALA A 461 -3.14 37.37 9.99
C ALA A 461 -2.57 36.40 8.94
N ASP A 462 -1.63 35.54 9.32
CA ASP A 462 -1.03 34.48 8.50
C ASP A 462 -0.44 33.37 9.40
N TYR A 463 -0.11 32.23 8.79
CA TYR A 463 0.46 31.08 9.50
C TYR A 463 1.83 31.38 10.15
N THR A 464 2.62 32.30 9.57
CA THR A 464 3.89 32.71 10.18
C THR A 464 3.66 33.45 11.50
N ALA A 465 2.64 34.30 11.60
CA ALA A 465 2.26 34.97 12.84
C ALA A 465 1.79 33.95 13.92
N PHE A 466 0.97 32.97 13.53
CA PHE A 466 0.49 31.88 14.38
C PHE A 466 1.65 31.03 14.94
N VAL A 467 2.61 30.63 14.08
CA VAL A 467 3.78 29.84 14.50
C VAL A 467 4.75 30.63 15.38
N ASN A 468 4.91 31.94 15.15
CA ASN A 468 5.71 32.80 16.04
C ASN A 468 5.07 32.96 17.44
N ALA A 469 3.77 32.70 17.59
CA ALA A 469 3.08 32.63 18.88
C ALA A 469 3.12 31.22 19.52
N ALA A 470 3.96 30.32 19.01
CA ALA A 470 4.08 28.92 19.43
C ALA A 470 2.85 28.03 19.14
N GLY A 471 2.01 28.43 18.17
CA GLY A 471 1.15 27.47 17.46
C GLY A 471 1.97 26.62 16.50
N SER A 472 1.41 25.51 16.03
CA SER A 472 2.03 24.67 15.01
C SER A 472 1.01 23.82 14.30
N ALA A 473 1.14 23.67 12.98
CA ALA A 473 0.50 22.59 12.24
C ALA A 473 1.57 21.62 11.72
N THR A 474 1.29 20.33 11.82
CA THR A 474 2.12 19.25 11.29
C THR A 474 1.23 18.20 10.66
N ASP A 475 1.65 17.70 9.51
CA ASP A 475 0.89 16.75 8.70
C ASP A 475 1.83 15.70 8.09
N ASN A 476 1.29 14.57 7.62
CA ASN A 476 2.04 13.47 7.02
C ASN A 476 2.61 13.86 5.63
N CYS A 477 1.90 14.69 4.86
CA CYS A 477 2.25 15.16 3.52
C CYS A 477 2.71 16.63 3.49
N GLY A 478 2.20 17.44 4.39
CA GLY A 478 2.59 18.83 4.59
C GLY A 478 1.39 19.78 4.50
N ILE A 479 1.58 20.99 5.04
CA ILE A 479 0.52 21.98 5.22
C ILE A 479 0.52 23.02 4.09
N ASP A 480 -0.66 23.34 3.57
CA ASP A 480 -0.84 24.56 2.79
C ASP A 480 -0.87 25.76 3.74
N GLU A 481 0.29 26.39 3.95
CA GLU A 481 0.43 27.62 4.76
C GLU A 481 -0.48 28.77 4.25
N SER A 482 -0.97 28.71 3.00
CA SER A 482 -1.89 29.71 2.43
C SER A 482 -3.38 29.43 2.66
N SER A 483 -3.73 28.22 3.12
CA SER A 483 -5.07 27.85 3.56
C SER A 483 -5.41 28.32 4.98
N PHE A 484 -4.38 28.66 5.78
CA PHE A 484 -4.52 29.08 7.17
C PHE A 484 -5.44 30.30 7.29
N ALA A 485 -6.48 30.17 8.11
CA ALA A 485 -7.45 31.24 8.32
C ALA A 485 -8.00 31.26 9.74
N HIS A 486 -8.24 32.47 10.25
CA HIS A 486 -9.23 32.70 11.30
C HIS A 486 -10.63 32.49 10.73
N VAL A 487 -11.42 31.61 11.35
CA VAL A 487 -12.78 31.27 10.86
C VAL A 487 -13.91 31.81 11.72
N GLY A 488 -13.64 32.11 13.00
CA GLY A 488 -14.64 32.72 13.87
C GLY A 488 -14.13 33.00 15.28
N ASP A 489 -14.82 33.93 15.94
CA ASP A 489 -14.77 34.18 17.38
C ASP A 489 -16.17 33.91 17.94
N VAL A 490 -16.25 33.09 18.99
CA VAL A 490 -17.50 32.73 19.68
C VAL A 490 -17.37 33.10 21.15
N SER A 491 -18.20 34.03 21.59
CA SER A 491 -18.37 34.40 23.00
C SER A 491 -19.22 33.37 23.73
N ASP A 492 -18.86 33.06 24.98
CA ASP A 492 -19.68 32.29 25.92
C ASP A 492 -20.95 33.03 26.39
N GLY A 493 -21.06 34.33 26.10
CA GLY A 493 -22.14 35.20 26.54
C GLY A 493 -21.97 35.73 27.97
N GLY A 494 -20.78 35.56 28.56
CA GLY A 494 -20.35 36.28 29.75
C GLY A 494 -20.30 37.78 29.53
N SER A 495 -20.26 38.54 30.62
CA SER A 495 -20.06 40.00 30.58
C SER A 495 -18.68 40.39 31.07
N CYS A 496 -18.21 39.78 32.17
CA CYS A 496 -16.81 39.72 32.59
C CYS A 496 -16.69 38.72 33.76
N PRO A 497 -15.69 37.82 33.77
CA PRO A 497 -14.91 37.45 32.59
C PRO A 497 -15.80 36.99 31.43
N GLU A 498 -15.42 37.35 30.21
CA GLU A 498 -16.01 36.83 28.96
C GLU A 498 -14.99 35.86 28.33
N THR A 499 -15.39 34.61 28.09
CA THR A 499 -14.54 33.66 27.38
C THR A 499 -14.87 33.69 25.90
N ILE A 500 -13.91 34.13 25.08
CA ILE A 500 -14.01 34.05 23.62
C ILE A 500 -13.20 32.85 23.14
N THR A 501 -13.90 31.85 22.63
CA THR A 501 -13.31 30.75 21.86
C THR A 501 -13.01 31.27 20.44
N ARG A 502 -11.71 31.44 20.13
CA ARG A 502 -11.25 31.77 18.78
C ARG A 502 -10.85 30.51 18.03
N THR A 503 -11.48 30.27 16.89
CA THR A 503 -11.19 29.10 16.05
C THR A 503 -10.31 29.49 14.85
N TYR A 504 -9.19 28.79 14.69
CA TYR A 504 -8.35 28.83 13.49
C TYR A 504 -8.47 27.51 12.73
N GLN A 505 -8.42 27.57 11.40
CA GLN A 505 -8.31 26.39 10.54
C GLN A 505 -6.98 26.39 9.78
N ILE A 506 -6.53 25.20 9.38
CA ILE A 506 -5.55 25.02 8.31
C ILE A 506 -5.88 23.75 7.53
N ALA A 507 -5.47 23.69 6.27
CA ALA A 507 -5.52 22.51 5.43
C ALA A 507 -4.11 21.94 5.18
N ASP A 508 -4.02 20.63 5.01
CA ASP A 508 -2.89 19.99 4.34
C ASP A 508 -2.82 20.39 2.85
N LEU A 509 -1.86 19.82 2.11
CA LEU A 509 -1.70 20.04 0.67
C LEU A 509 -2.76 19.33 -0.20
N CYS A 510 -3.52 18.38 0.37
CA CYS A 510 -4.62 17.66 -0.26
C CYS A 510 -5.98 18.39 -0.12
N GLY A 511 -6.14 19.18 0.94
CA GLY A 511 -7.32 19.99 1.25
C GLY A 511 -8.15 19.49 2.44
N ASN A 512 -7.69 18.52 3.24
CA ASN A 512 -8.42 18.17 4.47
C ASN A 512 -8.19 19.27 5.51
N VAL A 513 -9.27 19.76 6.12
CA VAL A 513 -9.23 20.95 6.98
C VAL A 513 -9.42 20.55 8.43
N GLN A 514 -8.46 20.88 9.28
CA GLN A 514 -8.59 20.74 10.74
C GLN A 514 -8.59 22.11 11.41
N THR A 515 -9.36 22.21 12.49
CA THR A 515 -9.43 23.40 13.35
C THR A 515 -8.73 23.19 14.68
N CYS A 516 -8.16 24.26 15.24
CA CYS A 516 -7.86 24.36 16.66
C CYS A 516 -8.58 25.56 17.28
N GLU A 517 -8.78 25.48 18.59
CA GLU A 517 -9.38 26.55 19.38
C GLU A 517 -8.34 27.16 20.33
N GLN A 518 -8.36 28.48 20.44
CA GLN A 518 -7.59 29.27 21.40
C GLN A 518 -8.60 30.01 22.28
N LEU A 519 -8.54 29.83 23.60
CA LEU A 519 -9.36 30.63 24.50
C LEU A 519 -8.70 31.99 24.72
N ILE A 520 -9.50 33.04 24.61
CA ILE A 520 -9.13 34.40 24.96
C ILE A 520 -10.10 34.84 26.05
N VAL A 521 -9.59 34.99 27.27
CA VAL A 521 -10.39 35.48 28.39
C VAL A 521 -10.26 37.00 28.42
N ILE A 522 -11.38 37.71 28.31
CA ILE A 522 -11.46 39.13 28.65
C ILE A 522 -11.79 39.19 30.14
N ASP A 523 -10.87 39.70 30.95
CA ASP A 523 -11.01 39.78 32.41
C ASP A 523 -10.25 41.01 32.92
N ASP A 524 -10.97 41.94 33.56
CA ASP A 524 -10.38 43.09 34.22
C ASP A 524 -10.44 42.88 35.74
N GLU A 525 -9.27 42.81 36.37
CA GLU A 525 -9.12 42.73 37.83
C GLU A 525 -8.83 44.13 38.45
N GLU A 526 -8.70 45.21 37.66
CA GLU A 526 -8.42 46.55 38.20
C GLU A 526 -9.70 47.18 38.79
N LEU A 527 -9.58 47.81 39.97
CA LEU A 527 -10.73 48.46 40.61
C LEU A 527 -10.93 49.89 40.04
N PRO A 528 -12.16 50.29 39.68
CA PRO A 528 -12.41 51.55 38.99
C PRO A 528 -12.04 52.76 39.85
N SER A 529 -11.32 53.72 39.28
CA SER A 529 -10.81 54.87 40.03
C SER A 529 -11.89 55.93 40.24
N ILE A 530 -12.57 55.88 41.39
CA ILE A 530 -13.58 56.87 41.82
C ILE A 530 -13.02 57.89 42.83
N THR A 531 -13.28 59.17 42.56
CA THR A 531 -12.98 60.33 43.41
C THR A 531 -14.27 61.04 43.77
N CYS A 532 -14.54 61.19 45.07
CA CYS A 532 -15.73 61.87 45.56
C CYS A 532 -15.65 63.40 45.40
N PRO A 533 -16.80 64.08 45.23
CA PRO A 533 -16.90 65.54 45.41
C PRO A 533 -16.40 65.97 46.79
N GLY A 534 -15.99 67.22 46.92
CA GLY A 534 -15.50 67.78 48.19
C GLY A 534 -16.53 67.71 49.33
N ASN A 535 -16.03 67.71 50.56
CA ASN A 535 -16.86 67.70 51.78
C ASN A 535 -17.89 68.84 51.79
N LEU A 536 -19.05 68.57 52.37
CA LEU A 536 -20.16 69.51 52.50
C LEU A 536 -20.46 69.82 53.97
N THR A 537 -21.29 70.85 54.18
CA THR A 537 -21.83 71.21 55.49
C THR A 537 -23.35 71.36 55.39
N ALA A 538 -24.07 70.87 56.40
CA ALA A 538 -25.49 71.12 56.65
C ALA A 538 -25.63 71.78 58.04
N VAL A 539 -26.77 72.41 58.33
CA VAL A 539 -27.00 73.04 59.63
C VAL A 539 -27.75 72.09 60.56
N CYS A 540 -28.92 71.59 60.12
CA CYS A 540 -29.85 70.86 60.99
C CYS A 540 -30.04 69.40 60.60
N ALA A 541 -29.89 69.03 59.33
CA ALA A 541 -30.10 67.66 58.89
C ALA A 541 -29.37 67.30 57.59
N ILE A 542 -29.01 66.02 57.47
CA ILE A 542 -28.46 65.39 56.26
C ILE A 542 -29.35 65.57 55.01
N SER A 543 -30.64 65.84 55.20
CA SER A 543 -31.62 66.09 54.13
C SER A 543 -31.46 67.45 53.44
N GLU A 544 -30.69 68.38 54.01
CA GLU A 544 -30.26 69.62 53.34
C GLU A 544 -29.26 69.37 52.22
N GLN A 545 -28.48 68.29 52.33
CA GLN A 545 -27.51 67.83 51.35
C GLN A 545 -27.95 66.47 50.80
N PRO A 546 -28.95 66.41 49.89
CA PRO A 546 -29.42 65.14 49.33
C PRO A 546 -28.30 64.41 48.58
N ALA A 547 -28.31 63.07 48.64
CA ALA A 547 -27.35 62.25 47.90
C ALA A 547 -27.55 62.39 46.38
N TYR A 548 -26.45 62.34 45.63
CA TYR A 548 -26.51 62.30 44.17
C TYR A 548 -27.14 60.98 43.71
N THR A 549 -28.15 61.06 42.83
CA THR A 549 -28.95 59.89 42.39
C THR A 549 -28.52 59.34 41.04
N THR A 550 -27.62 60.05 40.34
CA THR A 550 -27.07 59.66 39.05
C THR A 550 -25.60 60.09 38.95
N PHE A 551 -24.81 59.37 38.15
CA PHE A 551 -23.40 59.71 37.91
C PHE A 551 -23.22 61.12 37.31
N ALA A 552 -24.18 61.59 36.52
CA ALA A 552 -24.20 62.95 35.96
C ALA A 552 -24.34 64.04 37.05
N GLU A 553 -25.06 63.79 38.14
CA GLU A 553 -25.17 64.72 39.28
C GLU A 553 -23.86 64.73 40.09
N PHE A 554 -23.32 63.54 40.39
CA PHE A 554 -22.06 63.35 41.10
C PHE A 554 -20.87 64.02 40.39
N THR A 555 -20.76 63.84 39.07
CA THR A 555 -19.71 64.47 38.26
C THR A 555 -19.91 65.98 38.12
N THR A 556 -21.16 66.47 38.03
CA THR A 556 -21.46 67.91 38.05
C THR A 556 -21.07 68.57 39.38
N ALA A 557 -21.12 67.83 40.49
CA ALA A 557 -20.65 68.28 41.80
C ALA A 557 -19.11 68.30 41.95
N GLY A 558 -18.37 67.77 40.96
CA GLY A 558 -16.91 67.73 40.97
C GLY A 558 -16.31 66.40 41.41
N GLY A 559 -17.12 65.34 41.51
CA GLY A 559 -16.62 63.97 41.57
C GLY A 559 -16.21 63.46 40.18
N SER A 560 -15.57 62.30 40.12
CA SER A 560 -15.25 61.61 38.87
C SER A 560 -15.06 60.12 39.10
N ALA A 561 -15.45 59.28 38.15
CA ALA A 561 -14.94 57.93 38.04
C ALA A 561 -14.26 57.75 36.67
N SER A 562 -13.22 56.95 36.63
CA SER A 562 -12.49 56.59 35.41
C SER A 562 -11.81 55.25 35.62
N ASP A 563 -11.82 54.44 34.57
CA ASP A 563 -11.32 53.08 34.59
C ASP A 563 -10.54 52.77 33.29
N ASN A 564 -9.79 51.66 33.26
CA ASN A 564 -8.99 51.23 32.12
C ASN A 564 -9.87 50.69 30.96
N CYS A 565 -10.96 49.98 31.26
CA CYS A 565 -11.93 49.43 30.31
C CYS A 565 -13.18 50.30 30.17
N GLY A 566 -13.60 50.94 31.26
CA GLY A 566 -14.67 51.92 31.26
C GLY A 566 -15.66 51.72 32.39
N ILE A 567 -16.46 52.76 32.63
CA ILE A 567 -17.38 52.84 33.76
C ILE A 567 -18.81 52.49 33.31
N ASP A 568 -19.49 51.60 34.03
CA ASP A 568 -20.95 51.51 33.93
C ASP A 568 -21.57 52.69 34.70
N GLU A 569 -21.92 53.76 33.98
CA GLU A 569 -22.61 54.93 34.56
C GLU A 569 -23.97 54.57 35.21
N SER A 570 -24.55 53.40 34.90
CA SER A 570 -25.81 52.92 35.47
C SER A 570 -25.66 52.14 36.77
N SER A 571 -24.45 51.63 37.07
CA SER A 571 -24.09 51.03 38.36
C SER A 571 -23.95 52.05 39.49
N PHE A 572 -23.77 53.33 39.16
CA PHE A 572 -23.53 54.38 40.14
C PHE A 572 -24.69 54.49 41.14
N THR A 573 -24.38 54.33 42.43
CA THR A 573 -25.37 54.41 43.49
C THR A 573 -24.81 54.99 44.78
N HIS A 574 -25.68 55.64 45.55
CA HIS A 574 -25.48 55.85 46.97
C HIS A 574 -25.70 54.51 47.70
N ILE A 575 -24.80 54.13 48.62
CA ILE A 575 -24.92 52.86 49.36
C ILE A 575 -25.15 53.03 50.87
N GLY A 576 -24.84 54.20 51.42
CA GLY A 576 -25.07 54.46 52.84
C GLY A 576 -24.62 55.84 53.29
N ASP A 577 -25.26 56.30 54.36
CA ASP A 577 -24.84 57.42 55.20
C ASP A 577 -24.50 56.84 56.58
N VAL A 578 -23.26 57.01 57.01
CA VAL A 578 -22.77 56.50 58.30
C VAL A 578 -22.40 57.69 59.19
N SER A 579 -23.18 57.90 60.24
CA SER A 579 -22.89 58.86 61.31
C SER A 579 -21.70 58.39 62.16
N ASP A 580 -20.86 59.34 62.60
CA ASP A 580 -19.82 59.12 63.62
C ASP A 580 -20.39 58.95 65.04
N GLY A 581 -21.70 59.14 65.22
CA GLY A 581 -22.39 59.10 66.51
C GLY A 581 -22.25 60.38 67.33
N GLY A 582 -21.71 61.46 66.75
CA GLY A 582 -21.82 62.81 67.32
C GLY A 582 -23.28 63.27 67.35
N SER A 583 -23.65 64.06 68.36
CA SER A 583 -24.97 64.72 68.39
C SER A 583 -24.94 66.07 67.68
N CYS A 584 -23.89 66.86 67.92
CA CYS A 584 -23.57 68.09 67.22
C CYS A 584 -22.17 68.59 67.64
N PRO A 585 -21.24 68.89 66.72
CA PRO A 585 -21.30 68.49 65.31
C PRO A 585 -21.41 66.97 65.16
N GLU A 586 -22.17 66.53 64.16
CA GLU A 586 -22.25 65.15 63.67
C GLU A 586 -21.49 65.06 62.34
N THR A 587 -20.56 64.11 62.20
CA THR A 587 -19.91 63.84 60.91
C THR A 587 -20.57 62.65 60.25
N ILE A 588 -21.29 62.88 59.16
CA ILE A 588 -21.81 61.80 58.32
C ILE A 588 -20.82 61.53 57.19
N THR A 589 -20.25 60.33 57.21
CA THR A 589 -19.55 59.75 56.06
C THR A 589 -20.60 59.19 55.10
N ARG A 590 -20.79 59.86 53.97
CA ARG A 590 -21.61 59.35 52.85
C ARG A 590 -20.73 58.55 51.90
N THR A 591 -21.14 57.32 51.62
CA THR A 591 -20.41 56.44 50.69
C THR A 591 -21.17 56.30 49.37
N TYR A 592 -20.47 56.59 48.28
CA TYR A 592 -20.92 56.31 46.92
C TYR A 592 -20.16 55.11 46.35
N GLN A 593 -20.82 54.36 45.50
CA GLN A 593 -20.29 53.20 44.80
C GLN A 593 -20.45 53.39 43.29
N ILE A 594 -19.48 52.88 42.53
CA ILE A 594 -19.62 52.65 41.10
C ILE A 594 -18.89 51.35 40.73
N ALA A 595 -19.27 50.77 39.60
CA ALA A 595 -18.54 49.70 38.95
C ALA A 595 -17.99 50.14 37.58
N ASP A 596 -16.96 49.42 37.14
CA ASP A 596 -16.58 49.35 35.74
C ASP A 596 -17.62 48.55 34.91
N LEU A 597 -17.32 48.27 33.65
CA LEU A 597 -18.15 47.42 32.78
C LEU A 597 -18.03 45.92 33.09
N CYS A 598 -16.99 45.50 33.82
CA CYS A 598 -16.77 44.14 34.28
C CYS A 598 -17.53 43.80 35.58
N GLY A 599 -17.94 44.82 36.33
CA GLY A 599 -18.61 44.68 37.62
C GLY A 599 -17.68 44.75 38.83
N ASN A 600 -16.39 45.08 38.69
CA ASN A 600 -15.57 45.34 39.88
C ASN A 600 -16.02 46.65 40.51
N VAL A 601 -16.04 46.66 41.85
CA VAL A 601 -16.68 47.71 42.62
C VAL A 601 -15.64 48.50 43.39
N GLN A 602 -15.68 49.82 43.25
CA GLN A 602 -14.96 50.73 44.12
C GLN A 602 -15.89 51.78 44.72
N THR A 603 -15.58 52.17 45.95
CA THR A 603 -16.30 53.21 46.68
C THR A 603 -15.45 54.46 46.90
N CYS A 604 -16.12 55.59 47.13
CA CYS A 604 -15.50 56.77 47.72
C CYS A 604 -16.36 57.33 48.84
N GLU A 605 -15.71 58.04 49.76
CA GLU A 605 -16.34 58.69 50.90
C GLU A 605 -16.36 60.22 50.72
N GLN A 606 -17.50 60.83 50.99
CA GLN A 606 -17.70 62.28 51.11
C GLN A 606 -18.14 62.57 52.55
N GLN A 607 -17.43 63.44 53.27
CA GLN A 607 -17.89 63.84 54.61
C GLN A 607 -18.88 65.00 54.50
N ILE A 608 -19.96 64.90 55.29
CA ILE A 608 -20.97 65.93 55.45
C ILE A 608 -21.04 66.22 56.95
N VAL A 609 -20.62 67.42 57.36
CA VAL A 609 -20.69 67.85 58.76
C VAL A 609 -22.01 68.57 58.98
N ILE A 610 -22.79 68.11 59.97
CA ILE A 610 -23.95 68.82 60.52
C ILE A 610 -23.46 69.56 61.76
N ASP A 611 -23.62 70.88 61.82
CA ASP A 611 -23.11 71.71 62.92
C ASP A 611 -23.98 72.98 63.05
N ASP A 612 -24.50 73.25 64.25
CA ASP A 612 -25.29 74.45 64.56
C ASP A 612 -24.68 75.22 65.75
N GLU A 613 -24.23 76.44 65.46
CA GLU A 613 -23.66 77.40 66.43
C GLU A 613 -24.68 78.45 66.91
N GLU A 614 -25.95 78.40 66.50
CA GLU A 614 -26.98 79.33 67.00
C GLU A 614 -27.45 78.94 68.43
N LEU A 615 -28.16 79.84 69.13
CA LEU A 615 -28.65 79.60 70.49
C LEU A 615 -30.19 79.59 70.52
N PRO A 616 -30.82 78.66 71.25
CA PRO A 616 -32.27 78.54 71.27
C PRO A 616 -32.94 79.75 71.94
N SER A 617 -34.03 80.24 71.35
CA SER A 617 -34.78 81.40 71.86
C SER A 617 -35.90 80.96 72.80
N ILE A 618 -35.68 81.09 74.12
CA ILE A 618 -36.67 80.83 75.18
C ILE A 618 -37.28 82.13 75.76
N THR A 619 -38.57 82.10 76.08
CA THR A 619 -39.35 83.16 76.73
C THR A 619 -40.18 82.57 77.87
N CYS A 620 -40.09 83.17 79.06
CA CYS A 620 -40.76 82.67 80.26
C CYS A 620 -42.25 83.09 80.36
N PRO A 621 -43.10 82.29 81.04
CA PRO A 621 -44.44 82.69 81.43
C PRO A 621 -44.45 83.95 82.31
N GLY A 622 -45.63 84.57 82.43
CA GLY A 622 -45.80 85.76 83.28
C GLY A 622 -45.57 85.50 84.77
N ASN A 623 -45.24 86.56 85.51
CA ASN A 623 -45.04 86.51 86.97
C ASN A 623 -46.27 85.99 87.72
N LEU A 624 -46.03 85.28 88.82
CA LEU A 624 -47.05 84.65 89.67
C LEU A 624 -47.06 85.24 91.09
N THR A 625 -48.10 84.90 91.84
CA THR A 625 -48.21 85.16 93.28
C THR A 625 -48.61 83.90 94.03
N ALA A 626 -47.97 83.63 95.15
CA ALA A 626 -48.37 82.66 96.17
C ALA A 626 -48.73 83.41 97.46
N VAL A 627 -49.40 82.75 98.40
CA VAL A 627 -49.73 83.37 99.70
C VAL A 627 -48.67 82.99 100.74
N CYS A 628 -48.31 81.71 100.83
CA CYS A 628 -47.62 81.15 101.98
C CYS A 628 -46.28 80.50 101.66
N ALA A 629 -46.18 79.84 100.51
CA ALA A 629 -44.98 79.15 100.09
C ALA A 629 -44.93 78.99 98.57
N ILE A 630 -43.71 79.01 98.00
CA ILE A 630 -43.48 78.75 96.58
C ILE A 630 -43.99 77.36 96.11
N SER A 631 -44.24 76.42 97.03
CA SER A 631 -44.90 75.14 96.73
C SER A 631 -46.36 75.26 96.25
N GLU A 632 -47.03 76.41 96.44
CA GLU A 632 -48.34 76.70 95.82
C GLU A 632 -48.23 76.96 94.31
N GLN A 633 -47.08 77.47 93.87
CA GLN A 633 -46.73 77.72 92.48
C GLN A 633 -45.57 76.78 92.11
N PRO A 634 -45.81 75.46 91.99
CA PRO A 634 -44.74 74.50 91.68
C PRO A 634 -44.03 74.88 90.38
N ALA A 635 -42.74 74.56 90.30
CA ALA A 635 -41.99 74.74 89.06
C ALA A 635 -42.59 73.86 87.96
N TYR A 636 -42.66 74.36 86.74
CA TYR A 636 -43.02 73.55 85.59
C TYR A 636 -41.94 72.48 85.41
N THR A 637 -42.33 71.21 85.47
CA THR A 637 -41.41 70.06 85.44
C THR A 637 -41.19 69.51 84.03
N THR A 638 -42.02 69.96 83.08
CA THR A 638 -41.94 69.60 81.66
C THR A 638 -42.17 70.83 80.78
N PHE A 639 -41.63 70.81 79.56
CA PHE A 639 -41.84 71.90 78.61
C PHE A 639 -43.32 72.09 78.24
N ALA A 640 -44.12 71.03 78.25
CA ALA A 640 -45.56 71.07 78.03
C ALA A 640 -46.31 71.86 79.12
N GLU A 641 -45.89 71.78 80.38
CA GLU A 641 -46.45 72.59 81.48
C GLU A 641 -46.06 74.07 81.34
N PHE A 642 -44.78 74.33 81.06
CA PHE A 642 -44.23 75.68 80.85
C PHE A 642 -44.89 76.41 79.67
N THR A 643 -45.08 75.72 78.54
CA THR A 643 -45.77 76.28 77.37
C THR A 643 -47.27 76.46 77.59
N THR A 644 -47.93 75.54 78.31
CA THR A 644 -49.34 75.70 78.71
C THR A 644 -49.55 76.91 79.63
N ALA A 645 -48.56 77.26 80.45
CA ALA A 645 -48.57 78.47 81.27
C ALA A 645 -48.31 79.78 80.48
N GLY A 646 -47.97 79.69 79.18
CA GLY A 646 -47.71 80.83 78.30
C GLY A 646 -46.23 81.15 78.06
N GLY A 647 -45.31 80.25 78.43
CA GLY A 647 -43.92 80.28 77.98
C GLY A 647 -43.77 79.73 76.56
N SER A 648 -42.59 79.86 75.99
CA SER A 648 -42.25 79.29 74.68
C SER A 648 -40.74 79.15 74.50
N ALA A 649 -40.30 78.12 73.78
CA ALA A 649 -38.97 78.07 73.18
C ALA A 649 -39.07 77.73 71.70
N SER A 650 -38.12 78.21 70.91
CA SER A 650 -38.02 77.97 69.47
C SER A 650 -36.58 78.14 69.00
N ASP A 651 -36.18 77.34 68.03
CA ASP A 651 -34.83 77.29 67.48
C ASP A 651 -34.87 77.04 65.95
N ASN A 652 -33.74 77.19 65.25
CA ASN A 652 -33.62 76.98 63.81
C ASN A 652 -33.60 75.46 63.42
N CYS A 653 -32.98 74.60 64.24
CA CYS A 653 -32.87 73.15 64.03
C CYS A 653 -33.85 72.37 64.90
N GLY A 654 -34.21 72.91 66.06
CA GLY A 654 -35.28 72.39 66.90
C GLY A 654 -34.90 72.31 68.36
N ILE A 655 -35.93 72.24 69.21
CA ILE A 655 -35.79 72.25 70.67
C ILE A 655 -35.80 70.82 71.22
N ASP A 656 -34.84 70.47 72.07
CA ASP A 656 -34.96 69.28 72.90
C ASP A 656 -35.92 69.57 74.06
N GLU A 657 -37.19 69.21 73.91
CA GLU A 657 -38.20 69.36 74.97
C GLU A 657 -37.86 68.55 76.25
N SER A 658 -36.97 67.56 76.17
CA SER A 658 -36.51 66.76 77.32
C SER A 658 -35.34 67.40 78.08
N SER A 659 -34.58 68.29 77.45
CA SER A 659 -33.60 69.16 78.12
C SER A 659 -34.24 70.23 79.01
N PHE A 660 -35.54 70.51 78.82
CA PHE A 660 -36.23 71.55 79.58
C PHE A 660 -36.21 71.23 81.06
N THR A 661 -35.66 72.15 81.86
CA THR A 661 -35.52 71.93 83.29
C THR A 661 -35.60 73.22 84.11
N HIS A 662 -36.06 73.07 85.35
CA HIS A 662 -35.98 74.08 86.39
C HIS A 662 -34.58 74.02 87.03
N ILE A 663 -33.77 75.07 86.84
CA ILE A 663 -32.38 75.08 87.32
C ILE A 663 -32.19 75.75 88.67
N GLY A 664 -33.18 76.49 89.16
CA GLY A 664 -33.13 77.06 90.51
C GLY A 664 -34.18 78.12 90.80
N ASP A 665 -34.46 78.24 92.10
CA ASP A 665 -35.25 79.31 92.70
C ASP A 665 -34.33 80.17 93.56
N VAL A 666 -34.25 81.48 93.26
CA VAL A 666 -33.41 82.44 93.98
C VAL A 666 -34.29 83.47 94.67
N SER A 667 -34.40 83.32 95.99
CA SER A 667 -35.07 84.28 96.88
C SER A 667 -34.25 85.57 97.05
N ASP A 668 -34.94 86.72 97.11
CA ASP A 668 -34.36 87.99 97.55
C ASP A 668 -34.09 88.06 99.07
N ASN A 669 -34.54 87.05 99.82
CA ASN A 669 -34.46 86.91 101.28
C ASN A 669 -35.15 88.06 102.04
N ALA A 670 -36.16 88.70 101.44
CA ALA A 670 -37.12 89.51 102.19
C ALA A 670 -38.01 88.61 103.06
N SER A 671 -38.43 89.09 104.24
CA SER A 671 -39.12 88.25 105.22
C SER A 671 -40.60 88.04 104.90
N CYS A 672 -41.30 89.10 104.47
CA CYS A 672 -42.64 89.08 103.88
C CYS A 672 -42.98 90.51 103.38
N PRO A 673 -43.47 90.70 102.15
CA PRO A 673 -43.44 89.74 101.04
C PRO A 673 -42.02 89.32 100.67
N GLU A 674 -41.88 88.08 100.19
CA GLU A 674 -40.66 87.50 99.62
C GLU A 674 -40.76 87.49 98.09
N THR A 675 -39.71 87.88 97.36
CA THR A 675 -39.69 87.76 95.89
C THR A 675 -38.67 86.71 95.46
N ILE A 676 -39.16 85.65 94.83
CA ILE A 676 -38.33 84.57 94.29
C ILE A 676 -38.25 84.69 92.77
N THR A 677 -37.02 84.71 92.25
CA THR A 677 -36.75 84.63 90.82
C THR A 677 -36.46 83.17 90.47
N ARG A 678 -37.39 82.55 89.74
CA ARG A 678 -37.29 81.18 89.23
C ARG A 678 -36.64 81.19 87.86
N THR A 679 -35.65 80.33 87.65
CA THR A 679 -34.94 80.22 86.37
C THR A 679 -35.19 78.88 85.71
N TYR A 680 -35.56 78.90 84.44
CA TYR A 680 -35.71 77.73 83.58
C TYR A 680 -34.62 77.71 82.51
N GLN A 681 -34.23 76.52 82.07
CA GLN A 681 -33.24 76.27 81.02
C GLN A 681 -33.83 75.32 79.96
N ILE A 682 -33.42 75.50 78.70
CA ILE A 682 -33.70 74.56 77.61
C ILE A 682 -32.56 74.60 76.58
N ALA A 683 -32.33 73.47 75.92
CA ALA A 683 -31.42 73.31 74.80
C ALA A 683 -32.15 73.21 73.46
N ASP A 684 -31.43 73.49 72.38
CA ASP A 684 -31.72 72.93 71.07
C ASP A 684 -31.37 71.42 71.02
N LEU A 685 -31.59 70.78 69.87
CA LEU A 685 -31.21 69.38 69.64
C LEU A 685 -29.70 69.17 69.51
N CYS A 686 -28.93 70.23 69.25
CA CYS A 686 -27.46 70.21 69.18
C CYS A 686 -26.79 70.30 70.56
N GLY A 687 -27.52 70.75 71.58
CA GLY A 687 -27.04 70.94 72.94
C GLY A 687 -26.54 72.35 73.27
N ASN A 688 -26.77 73.36 72.42
CA ASN A 688 -26.58 74.75 72.86
C ASN A 688 -27.77 75.16 73.75
N VAL A 689 -27.52 75.96 74.79
CA VAL A 689 -28.46 76.07 75.92
C VAL A 689 -28.68 77.51 76.36
N GLN A 690 -29.96 77.89 76.54
CA GLN A 690 -30.38 79.23 76.94
C GLN A 690 -31.36 79.18 78.13
N THR A 691 -31.43 80.27 78.89
CA THR A 691 -32.29 80.40 80.09
C THR A 691 -33.28 81.55 80.01
N CYS A 692 -34.33 81.48 80.85
CA CYS A 692 -35.19 82.63 81.14
C CYS A 692 -35.59 82.67 82.63
N GLU A 693 -36.00 83.84 83.10
CA GLU A 693 -36.42 84.10 84.49
C GLU A 693 -37.92 84.43 84.58
N GLN A 694 -38.59 83.93 85.61
CA GLN A 694 -39.97 84.22 86.01
C GLN A 694 -39.97 84.64 87.48
N GLN A 695 -40.70 85.70 87.87
CA GLN A 695 -40.79 86.08 89.29
C GLN A 695 -42.07 85.56 89.95
N ILE A 696 -41.94 85.15 91.20
CA ILE A 696 -43.01 84.68 92.08
C ILE A 696 -42.93 85.48 93.37
N VAL A 697 -44.01 86.17 93.75
CA VAL A 697 -44.09 86.91 95.02
C VAL A 697 -44.91 86.10 96.02
N ILE A 698 -44.42 85.96 97.25
CA ILE A 698 -45.13 85.35 98.38
C ILE A 698 -45.53 86.47 99.34
N ASP A 699 -46.81 86.58 99.73
CA ASP A 699 -47.32 87.66 100.58
C ASP A 699 -48.57 87.19 101.36
N ASP A 700 -48.57 87.31 102.70
CA ASP A 700 -49.69 86.97 103.57
C ASP A 700 -50.15 88.15 104.43
N GLU A 701 -51.45 88.45 104.38
CA GLU A 701 -52.10 89.55 105.11
C GLU A 701 -53.07 89.06 106.22
N GLU A 702 -53.24 87.75 106.45
CA GLU A 702 -54.15 87.24 107.49
C GLU A 702 -53.49 87.21 108.90
N LEU A 703 -54.28 86.98 109.96
CA LEU A 703 -53.80 86.92 111.35
C LEU A 703 -54.01 85.52 111.95
N PRO A 704 -53.03 84.98 112.70
CA PRO A 704 -53.03 83.59 113.11
C PRO A 704 -54.06 83.33 114.20
N SER A 705 -54.81 82.24 114.06
CA SER A 705 -55.87 81.85 114.97
C SER A 705 -55.34 80.92 116.07
N ILE A 706 -55.72 81.19 117.32
CA ILE A 706 -55.36 80.33 118.45
C ILE A 706 -56.52 80.16 119.46
N THR A 707 -56.76 78.91 119.84
CA THR A 707 -57.63 78.49 120.95
C THR A 707 -56.84 77.50 121.79
N CYS A 708 -56.95 77.57 123.11
CA CYS A 708 -56.07 76.77 123.96
C CYS A 708 -56.65 75.47 124.47
N PRO A 709 -55.75 74.53 124.84
CA PRO A 709 -56.18 73.22 125.25
C PRO A 709 -56.96 73.22 126.57
N GLY A 710 -57.51 72.05 126.87
CA GLY A 710 -58.21 71.82 128.13
C GLY A 710 -57.27 71.86 129.34
N ASN A 711 -57.80 72.24 130.50
CA ASN A 711 -57.09 72.11 131.77
C ASN A 711 -57.01 70.62 132.17
N ILE A 712 -55.81 70.09 132.44
CA ILE A 712 -55.57 68.64 132.54
C ILE A 712 -55.26 68.17 133.97
N ASN A 713 -55.49 66.87 134.27
CA ASN A 713 -55.25 66.21 135.55
C ASN A 713 -54.89 64.72 135.32
N ASP A 714 -53.79 64.20 135.90
CA ASP A 714 -53.48 62.75 135.97
C ASP A 714 -52.51 62.40 137.15
N ILE A 715 -52.05 61.13 137.29
CA ILE A 715 -51.45 60.55 138.51
C ILE A 715 -49.92 60.31 138.46
N ALA A 716 -49.16 61.06 137.66
CA ALA A 716 -47.69 61.08 137.80
C ALA A 716 -47.27 61.85 139.07
N CYS A 717 -46.19 61.41 139.73
CA CYS A 717 -45.90 61.84 141.11
C CYS A 717 -45.27 63.24 141.28
N ASP A 718 -44.78 63.88 140.21
CA ASP A 718 -44.18 65.22 140.23
C ASP A 718 -44.15 65.87 138.82
N VAL A 719 -43.52 67.05 138.70
CA VAL A 719 -43.37 67.74 137.41
C VAL A 719 -42.26 67.20 136.51
N SER A 720 -41.45 66.23 136.94
CA SER A 720 -40.58 65.49 136.01
C SER A 720 -41.42 64.59 135.10
N GLY A 721 -42.55 64.09 135.61
CA GLY A 721 -43.61 63.50 134.81
C GLY A 721 -44.54 64.50 134.11
N LEU A 722 -44.36 65.83 134.26
CA LEU A 722 -45.30 66.79 133.68
C LEU A 722 -45.36 66.61 132.16
N GLU A 723 -44.19 66.57 131.51
CA GLU A 723 -44.02 66.51 130.05
C GLU A 723 -45.05 65.62 129.35
N ALA A 724 -45.08 64.33 129.62
CA ALA A 724 -45.35 63.41 128.52
C ALA A 724 -46.84 63.26 128.03
N LEU A 725 -47.79 64.09 128.54
CA LEU A 725 -49.26 64.29 128.23
C LEU A 725 -49.66 65.70 128.69
N SER A 726 -48.65 66.50 129.10
CA SER A 726 -48.67 67.96 129.14
C SER A 726 -48.19 68.45 127.80
N GLY A 727 -47.68 67.55 126.96
CA GLY A 727 -46.64 67.85 125.98
C GLY A 727 -45.36 68.35 126.65
N PHE A 728 -45.47 69.24 127.65
CA PHE A 728 -44.42 70.14 128.06
C PHE A 728 -44.14 70.07 129.57
N ALA A 729 -42.87 70.02 129.92
CA ALA A 729 -42.40 70.30 131.28
C ALA A 729 -42.86 71.69 131.78
N PHE A 730 -42.59 72.01 133.05
CA PHE A 730 -42.87 73.35 133.57
C PHE A 730 -41.75 74.34 133.20
N SER A 731 -42.07 75.53 132.66
CA SER A 731 -41.06 76.57 132.38
C SER A 731 -41.54 78.02 132.57
N ALA A 732 -40.86 78.76 133.45
CA ALA A 732 -41.19 80.16 133.80
C ALA A 732 -40.70 81.23 132.79
N THR A 733 -40.00 80.81 131.73
CA THR A 733 -39.54 81.66 130.61
C THR A 733 -40.14 81.12 129.33
N SER A 734 -40.50 81.99 128.37
CA SER A 734 -41.11 81.53 127.12
C SER A 734 -40.26 80.47 126.42
N GLN A 735 -40.86 79.31 126.15
CA GLN A 735 -40.28 78.19 125.41
C GLN A 735 -40.96 78.12 124.05
N ILE A 736 -40.19 77.94 122.99
CA ILE A 736 -40.74 77.55 121.68
C ILE A 736 -41.20 76.10 121.77
N ILE A 737 -42.34 75.81 121.16
CA ILE A 737 -42.92 74.49 120.97
C ILE A 737 -43.45 74.37 119.55
N ASP A 738 -43.49 73.16 119.02
CA ASP A 738 -44.19 72.90 117.78
C ASP A 738 -45.72 72.90 117.98
N VAL A 739 -46.45 73.27 116.93
CA VAL A 739 -47.91 73.36 116.93
C VAL A 739 -48.55 71.98 117.08
N SER A 740 -47.94 70.93 116.54
CA SER A 740 -48.39 69.54 116.70
C SER A 740 -48.50 69.13 118.17
N SER A 741 -47.49 69.42 118.97
CA SER A 741 -47.47 69.15 120.40
C SER A 741 -48.53 69.96 121.15
N PHE A 742 -48.86 71.17 120.71
CA PHE A 742 -49.95 71.97 121.29
C PHE A 742 -51.34 71.43 120.93
N ILE A 743 -51.53 71.01 119.68
CA ILE A 743 -52.77 70.40 119.20
C ILE A 743 -53.02 69.04 119.87
N ALA A 744 -51.97 68.25 120.09
CA ALA A 744 -52.05 66.95 120.76
C ALA A 744 -52.67 67.00 122.17
N LEU A 745 -52.75 68.19 122.77
CA LEU A 745 -53.24 68.42 124.13
C LEU A 745 -54.68 68.96 124.15
N GLY A 746 -55.26 69.14 122.96
CA GLY A 746 -56.59 69.70 122.73
C GLY A 746 -56.61 71.20 122.40
N GLY A 747 -55.45 71.81 122.14
CA GLY A 747 -55.38 73.19 121.63
C GLY A 747 -55.61 73.23 120.12
N THR A 748 -55.73 74.42 119.57
CA THR A 748 -55.61 74.66 118.13
C THR A 748 -54.85 75.96 117.93
N ALA A 749 -53.66 75.88 117.35
CA ALA A 749 -53.04 77.02 116.68
C ALA A 749 -53.10 76.70 115.20
N SER A 750 -53.68 77.60 114.42
CA SER A 750 -53.88 77.42 112.98
C SER A 750 -53.78 78.77 112.30
N ASP A 751 -52.91 78.84 111.32
CA ASP A 751 -52.81 79.94 110.40
C ASP A 751 -52.97 79.41 108.96
N ASN A 752 -53.30 80.28 108.00
CA ASN A 752 -53.48 79.87 106.60
C ASN A 752 -52.13 79.48 105.96
N CYS A 753 -51.06 80.20 106.29
CA CYS A 753 -49.70 79.95 105.85
C CYS A 753 -48.86 79.12 106.82
N GLY A 754 -49.35 78.98 108.04
CA GLY A 754 -48.71 78.17 109.05
C GLY A 754 -47.79 78.98 109.95
N ILE A 755 -47.23 78.30 110.94
CA ILE A 755 -46.79 78.94 112.17
C ILE A 755 -45.27 78.86 112.30
N GLN A 756 -44.63 80.02 112.23
CA GLN A 756 -43.19 80.22 112.42
C GLN A 756 -42.75 79.82 113.82
N SER A 757 -43.49 80.29 114.83
CA SER A 757 -43.26 79.88 116.20
C SER A 757 -44.56 79.88 117.00
N LEU A 758 -44.80 78.77 117.68
CA LEU A 758 -45.69 78.76 118.84
C LEU A 758 -44.81 78.75 120.08
N THR A 759 -45.18 79.53 121.08
CA THR A 759 -44.47 79.58 122.34
C THR A 759 -45.41 79.35 123.52
N TYR A 760 -44.89 78.87 124.64
CA TYR A 760 -45.57 78.91 125.92
C TYR A 760 -44.66 79.47 127.02
N GLN A 761 -45.22 80.26 127.93
CA GLN A 761 -44.57 80.70 129.16
C GLN A 761 -45.47 80.39 130.35
N ASP A 762 -44.96 79.63 131.32
CA ASP A 762 -45.70 79.33 132.53
C ASP A 762 -45.56 80.41 133.60
N SER A 763 -46.63 80.60 134.36
CA SER A 763 -46.55 81.07 135.74
C SER A 763 -47.22 80.05 136.66
N GLN A 764 -46.44 79.34 137.49
CA GLN A 764 -47.03 78.46 138.51
C GLN A 764 -47.61 79.28 139.66
N SER A 765 -48.81 78.89 140.11
CA SER A 765 -49.50 79.51 141.24
C SER A 765 -50.07 78.46 142.20
N GLY A 766 -49.22 77.58 142.73
CA GLY A 766 -49.59 76.61 143.77
C GLY A 766 -48.89 75.25 143.62
N PRO A 767 -48.82 74.42 144.69
CA PRO A 767 -47.91 73.27 144.73
C PRO A 767 -48.55 71.88 144.58
N CYS A 768 -49.88 71.72 144.71
CA CYS A 768 -50.63 70.49 144.41
C CYS A 768 -52.16 70.76 144.45
N PRO A 769 -52.93 70.51 143.38
CA PRO A 769 -52.45 70.30 142.01
C PRO A 769 -51.49 71.43 141.63
N ILE A 770 -50.48 71.12 140.81
CA ILE A 770 -49.47 72.11 140.44
C ILE A 770 -50.12 72.99 139.36
N VAL A 771 -50.71 74.10 139.81
CA VAL A 771 -51.50 74.99 138.94
C VAL A 771 -50.54 75.82 138.11
N VAL A 772 -50.21 75.27 136.94
CA VAL A 772 -49.46 75.92 135.87
C VAL A 772 -50.41 76.84 135.10
N THR A 773 -50.24 78.15 135.20
CA THR A 773 -50.91 79.11 134.30
C THR A 773 -50.00 79.35 133.11
N ARG A 774 -50.10 78.46 132.12
CA ARG A 774 -49.34 78.46 130.87
C ARG A 774 -49.90 79.52 129.92
N THR A 775 -49.15 80.54 129.53
CA THR A 775 -49.59 81.50 128.50
C THR A 775 -48.97 81.10 127.17
N PHE A 776 -49.78 80.78 126.14
CA PHE A 776 -49.29 80.46 124.79
C PHE A 776 -49.35 81.68 123.89
N THR A 777 -48.40 81.86 122.98
CA THR A 777 -48.41 82.91 121.94
C THR A 777 -47.98 82.31 120.61
N VAL A 778 -48.76 82.52 119.56
CA VAL A 778 -48.48 82.08 118.17
C VAL A 778 -47.98 83.25 117.33
N VAL A 779 -47.07 82.94 116.40
CA VAL A 779 -46.50 83.82 115.36
C VAL A 779 -46.53 83.07 114.02
N ASP A 780 -47.10 83.65 112.97
CA ASP A 780 -47.08 83.10 111.60
C ASP A 780 -45.74 83.37 110.86
N LEU A 781 -45.60 82.83 109.65
CA LEU A 781 -44.38 82.97 108.83
C LEU A 781 -44.09 84.42 108.40
N CYS A 782 -45.10 85.30 108.34
CA CYS A 782 -44.99 86.73 108.05
C CYS A 782 -44.98 87.64 109.31
N ASP A 783 -44.64 87.08 110.47
CA ASP A 783 -44.46 87.74 111.79
C ASP A 783 -45.75 88.24 112.52
N ASN A 784 -46.99 87.97 112.07
CA ASN A 784 -48.22 88.38 112.79
C ASN A 784 -48.59 87.41 113.95
N GLN A 785 -49.40 87.82 114.97
CA GLN A 785 -49.40 87.17 116.32
C GLN A 785 -50.72 87.14 117.16
N SER A 786 -50.95 86.08 118.00
CA SER A 786 -52.14 85.81 118.91
C SER A 786 -51.84 84.93 120.21
N SER A 787 -52.71 84.69 121.26
CA SER A 787 -52.36 83.95 122.58
C SER A 787 -53.41 83.21 123.59
N CYS A 788 -53.08 82.13 124.48
CA CYS A 788 -53.91 81.25 125.55
C CYS A 788 -53.30 80.11 126.71
N VAL A 789 -53.67 78.75 127.24
CA VAL A 789 -53.22 77.66 128.47
C VAL A 789 -53.31 75.91 128.64
N GLN A 790 -52.53 74.90 129.43
CA GLN A 790 -52.60 73.22 129.66
C GLN A 790 -51.63 71.98 130.56
N THR A 791 -51.62 70.46 130.63
CA THR A 791 -50.74 69.21 131.43
C THR A 791 -50.64 67.39 131.37
N ILE A 792 -49.55 66.33 131.58
CA ILE A 792 -49.06 64.65 131.79
C ILE A 792 -48.84 63.00 131.01
N THR A 793 -47.77 62.17 130.33
CA THR A 793 -47.32 60.64 129.60
C THR A 793 -47.28 59.65 128.07
N LEU A 794 -46.21 59.18 127.09
CA LEU A 794 -45.67 57.75 126.23
C LEU A 794 -45.32 57.19 124.53
N ASN A 795 -44.52 56.06 123.90
CA ASN A 795 -44.29 55.31 122.33
C ASN A 795 -43.11 54.12 121.60
N ALA A 796 -43.01 53.32 120.30
CA ALA A 796 -41.89 52.28 119.46
C ALA A 796 -41.86 51.26 117.93
N ASP A 797 -40.74 50.56 117.18
CA ASP A 797 -40.27 49.22 116.14
C ASP A 797 -39.96 48.69 114.42
N PRO A 798 -39.13 47.57 113.77
CA PRO A 798 -38.54 47.04 112.21
C PRO A 798 -38.00 45.49 111.39
N ILE A 799 -37.56 45.08 109.98
CA ILE A 799 -36.92 43.65 109.16
C ILE A 799 -36.32 43.26 107.47
N VAL A 800 -35.73 42.04 106.75
CA VAL A 800 -35.05 41.58 105.19
C VAL A 800 -34.62 40.03 104.33
N ILE A 801 -34.09 39.66 102.93
CA ILE A 801 -33.70 38.24 101.98
C ILE A 801 -32.79 37.91 100.43
N THR A 802 -32.44 36.68 99.58
CA THR A 802 -31.63 36.25 98.09
C THR A 802 -31.29 34.72 97.13
N CYS A 803 -30.85 34.40 95.71
CA CYS A 803 -30.43 33.04 94.69
C CYS A 803 -29.24 32.72 93.41
N PRO A 804 -28.98 31.49 92.57
CA PRO A 804 -27.84 30.87 91.49
C PRO A 804 -27.81 30.26 89.82
N THR A 805 -26.98 29.24 89.13
CA THR A 805 -26.57 28.84 87.53
C THR A 805 -26.11 27.35 86.72
N ASP A 806 -25.53 27.08 85.37
CA ASP A 806 -25.48 25.83 84.24
C ASP A 806 -24.33 25.21 83.04
N PRO A 807 -24.48 24.25 81.89
CA PRO A 807 -23.49 23.31 80.90
C PRO A 807 -23.43 22.93 79.17
N ASN A 808 -22.77 21.82 78.42
CA ASN A 808 -22.56 21.44 76.80
C ASN A 808 -21.92 20.03 75.95
N ILE A 809 -21.76 19.69 74.51
CA ILE A 809 -21.37 18.33 73.59
C ILE A 809 -20.84 18.12 71.89
N PRO A 810 -20.39 16.94 71.11
CA PRO A 810 -19.68 16.62 69.61
C PRO A 810 -19.81 15.32 68.41
N ALA A 811 -18.99 14.99 67.21
CA ALA A 811 -19.15 14.09 65.81
C ALA A 811 -18.30 12.81 65.08
N CYS A 812 -18.65 12.28 63.82
CA CYS A 812 -18.14 11.15 62.87
C CYS A 812 -17.98 9.68 63.38
N THR A 813 -18.76 9.34 64.39
CA THR A 813 -18.46 8.30 65.38
C THR A 813 -19.58 7.25 65.45
N SER A 814 -19.26 6.02 65.87
CA SER A 814 -20.24 4.93 65.90
C SER A 814 -21.43 5.20 66.83
N GLN A 815 -22.61 4.73 66.42
CA GLN A 815 -23.88 4.89 67.15
C GLN A 815 -23.86 4.31 68.59
N GLU A 816 -22.97 3.38 68.93
CA GLU A 816 -22.91 2.78 70.28
C GLU A 816 -22.29 3.74 71.32
N ASP A 817 -21.33 4.58 70.90
CA ASP A 817 -20.58 5.44 71.82
C ASP A 817 -21.41 6.64 72.33
N ILE A 818 -22.26 7.22 71.47
CA ILE A 818 -23.08 8.42 71.75
C ILE A 818 -24.00 8.22 72.96
N LEU A 819 -24.61 7.04 73.10
CA LEU A 819 -25.62 6.75 74.13
C LEU A 819 -25.05 6.73 75.56
N THR A 820 -23.74 6.53 75.73
CA THR A 820 -23.11 6.36 77.05
C THR A 820 -23.01 7.67 77.83
N ALA A 821 -22.80 8.81 77.15
CA ALA A 821 -22.51 10.09 77.79
C ALA A 821 -23.68 10.68 78.60
N TYR A 822 -24.92 10.42 78.14
CA TYR A 822 -26.13 11.10 78.62
C TYR A 822 -26.47 10.86 80.11
N ASN A 823 -26.20 9.65 80.63
CA ASN A 823 -26.77 9.17 81.89
C ASN A 823 -26.11 9.74 83.17
N ALA A 824 -25.11 10.63 83.07
CA ALA A 824 -24.24 11.03 84.19
C ALA A 824 -24.64 12.33 84.92
N TRP A 825 -25.62 13.07 84.40
CA TRP A 825 -25.83 14.50 84.69
C TRP A 825 -26.81 14.81 85.85
N LEU A 826 -27.47 13.80 86.43
CA LEU A 826 -28.64 13.96 87.31
C LEU A 826 -28.35 14.56 88.70
N ALA A 827 -28.19 15.88 88.74
CA ALA A 827 -28.67 16.80 89.77
C ALA A 827 -28.52 16.34 91.25
N GLY A 828 -29.62 16.14 91.98
CA GLY A 828 -29.63 15.80 93.41
C GLY A 828 -29.74 17.03 94.32
N PHE A 829 -30.66 17.95 94.02
CA PHE A 829 -30.81 19.21 94.76
C PHE A 829 -31.19 19.01 96.23
N THR A 830 -30.61 19.85 97.11
CA THR A 830 -30.87 19.87 98.56
C THR A 830 -30.75 21.29 99.11
N PHE A 831 -31.33 21.54 100.29
CA PHE A 831 -31.32 22.86 100.96
C PHE A 831 -31.18 22.74 102.49
N SER A 832 -31.13 23.88 103.18
CA SER A 832 -31.43 23.97 104.62
C SER A 832 -32.05 25.32 104.97
N GLY A 833 -33.14 25.33 105.75
CA GLY A 833 -33.87 26.54 106.14
C GLY A 833 -34.43 26.48 107.57
N GLY A 834 -35.24 27.49 107.93
CA GLY A 834 -35.84 27.62 109.26
C GLY A 834 -36.32 29.06 109.51
N CYS A 835 -37.47 29.26 110.17
CA CYS A 835 -38.15 28.32 111.06
C CYS A 835 -39.35 27.55 110.46
N SER A 836 -39.78 27.77 109.22
CA SER A 836 -40.85 27.00 108.56
C SER A 836 -40.78 27.10 107.02
N PRO A 837 -39.89 26.33 106.37
CA PRO A 837 -39.64 26.39 104.94
C PRO A 837 -40.45 25.34 104.13
N THR A 838 -40.34 25.40 102.79
CA THR A 838 -40.88 24.38 101.86
C THR A 838 -39.89 24.06 100.72
N ASP A 839 -39.88 22.81 100.28
CA ASP A 839 -38.83 22.19 99.44
C ASP A 839 -39.38 21.33 98.27
N ASN A 840 -38.53 21.07 97.26
CA ASN A 840 -38.85 20.24 96.09
C ASN A 840 -37.71 19.30 95.66
N ILE A 841 -37.92 18.52 94.61
CA ILE A 841 -36.97 17.54 94.03
C ILE A 841 -36.86 17.72 92.50
N ASP A 842 -36.07 16.86 91.83
CA ASP A 842 -35.70 16.86 90.41
C ASP A 842 -36.24 15.63 89.61
N GLU A 843 -36.46 15.80 88.30
CA GLU A 843 -36.91 14.78 87.30
C GLU A 843 -36.22 15.02 85.93
N VAL A 844 -36.37 14.12 84.92
CA VAL A 844 -35.37 13.95 83.80
C VAL A 844 -35.96 13.85 82.37
N PRO A 845 -35.29 14.36 81.30
CA PRO A 845 -35.63 14.15 79.87
C PRO A 845 -34.99 12.91 79.18
N GLU A 846 -35.16 12.77 77.85
CA GLU A 846 -34.60 11.71 76.97
C GLU A 846 -33.93 12.28 75.68
N LEU A 847 -33.35 11.42 74.80
CA LEU A 847 -32.37 11.74 73.71
C LEU A 847 -32.83 11.23 72.30
N PRO A 848 -32.38 11.81 71.14
CA PRO A 848 -32.75 11.38 69.76
C PRO A 848 -32.13 10.06 69.24
N ALA A 849 -32.43 9.70 67.97
CA ALA A 849 -32.21 8.35 67.41
C ALA A 849 -31.30 8.27 66.16
N ASP A 850 -31.53 9.08 65.14
CA ASP A 850 -30.73 9.23 63.91
C ASP A 850 -29.51 10.14 64.18
N ALA A 851 -28.78 9.86 65.27
CA ALA A 851 -27.72 10.71 65.82
C ALA A 851 -26.32 10.46 65.25
N TYR A 852 -26.14 9.36 64.53
CA TYR A 852 -25.11 9.24 63.48
C TYR A 852 -25.26 10.40 62.45
N ASP A 853 -26.39 11.13 62.54
CA ASP A 853 -26.92 12.24 61.73
C ASP A 853 -27.49 13.49 62.54
N ASN A 854 -27.57 13.56 63.90
CA ASN A 854 -28.40 14.54 64.69
C ASN A 854 -27.89 14.98 66.10
N GLY A 855 -28.54 15.99 66.75
CA GLY A 855 -28.20 16.56 68.08
C GLY A 855 -29.37 16.97 69.04
N ALA A 856 -29.11 17.52 70.26
CA ALA A 856 -30.10 17.77 71.34
C ALA A 856 -29.79 18.89 72.39
N ASP A 857 -30.73 19.20 73.31
CA ASP A 857 -30.68 20.24 74.38
C ASP A 857 -31.29 19.81 75.75
N LEU A 858 -30.97 20.50 76.87
CA LEU A 858 -31.36 20.16 78.27
C LEU A 858 -31.52 21.37 79.23
N SER A 859 -32.43 21.29 80.22
CA SER A 859 -32.59 22.32 81.28
C SER A 859 -33.23 21.81 82.61
N PHE A 860 -33.12 22.59 83.71
CA PHE A 860 -33.78 22.37 85.02
C PHE A 860 -33.94 23.71 85.80
N THR A 861 -34.62 23.73 86.97
CA THR A 861 -34.76 24.93 87.86
C THR A 861 -35.12 24.54 89.31
N TYR A 862 -34.64 25.30 90.31
CA TYR A 862 -34.93 25.11 91.75
C TYR A 862 -35.31 26.43 92.48
N SER A 863 -35.85 26.35 93.71
CA SER A 863 -36.32 27.50 94.51
C SER A 863 -36.27 27.29 96.04
N VAL A 864 -36.59 28.30 96.86
CA VAL A 864 -36.49 28.30 98.35
C VAL A 864 -37.59 29.15 99.00
N THR A 865 -38.13 28.73 100.16
CA THR A 865 -39.07 29.54 100.98
C THR A 865 -38.75 29.48 102.49
N ASP A 866 -39.18 30.50 103.23
CA ASP A 866 -39.48 30.44 104.69
C ASP A 866 -40.47 31.60 104.99
N LEU A 867 -40.38 32.32 106.11
CA LEU A 867 -41.19 33.49 106.44
C LEU A 867 -40.83 34.78 105.64
N CYS A 868 -40.30 34.64 104.42
CA CYS A 868 -39.83 35.70 103.51
C CYS A 868 -39.92 35.23 102.04
N SER A 869 -39.52 36.10 101.10
CA SER A 869 -39.67 35.89 99.64
C SER A 869 -38.81 34.77 99.03
N THR A 870 -39.05 34.51 97.73
CA THR A 870 -38.69 33.29 97.00
C THR A 870 -38.23 33.63 95.57
N GLU A 871 -37.19 32.94 95.09
CA GLU A 871 -36.42 33.25 93.88
C GLU A 871 -36.10 31.96 93.07
N THR A 872 -35.75 32.07 91.78
CA THR A 872 -35.66 30.94 90.81
C THR A 872 -34.55 31.12 89.76
N CYS A 873 -33.88 30.02 89.35
CA CYS A 873 -32.57 30.01 88.68
C CYS A 873 -32.38 28.72 87.76
N THR A 874 -31.77 28.74 86.52
CA THR A 874 -32.06 27.82 85.32
C THR A 874 -30.84 27.31 84.40
N SER A 875 -30.98 26.61 83.21
CA SER A 875 -29.88 25.90 82.41
C SER A 875 -29.99 25.65 80.82
N THR A 876 -28.93 25.20 80.07
CA THR A 876 -28.78 25.03 78.54
C THR A 876 -27.76 23.96 77.91
N PHE A 877 -27.65 23.70 76.55
CA PHE A 877 -26.72 22.72 75.79
C PHE A 877 -26.40 22.95 74.22
N THR A 878 -25.52 22.16 73.47
CA THR A 878 -25.15 22.25 71.96
C THR A 878 -24.35 21.05 71.25
N VAL A 879 -24.13 20.96 69.87
CA VAL A 879 -23.46 19.86 68.99
C VAL A 879 -22.80 20.29 67.57
N GLU A 880 -22.33 19.38 66.62
CA GLU A 880 -21.35 19.56 65.43
C GLU A 880 -21.51 18.68 64.07
N PRO A 881 -20.97 19.03 62.82
CA PRO A 881 -21.00 18.23 61.49
C PRO A 881 -19.81 18.30 60.39
N ASP A 882 -19.73 17.48 59.26
CA ASP A 882 -18.73 17.52 58.06
C ASP A 882 -19.01 16.63 56.73
N LEU A 883 -18.40 16.80 55.48
CA LEU A 883 -18.62 16.07 54.12
C LEU A 883 -17.56 16.18 52.89
N ILE A 884 -17.41 15.21 51.89
CA ILE A 884 -16.44 15.15 50.64
C ILE A 884 -16.84 14.20 49.38
N PRO A 885 -16.36 14.31 48.07
CA PRO A 885 -16.54 13.41 46.82
C PRO A 885 -15.38 12.46 46.26
N PRO A 886 -15.65 11.53 45.29
CA PRO A 886 -14.73 10.45 44.81
C PRO A 886 -13.82 10.75 43.58
N THR A 887 -12.84 9.87 43.29
CA THR A 887 -11.82 10.01 42.21
C THR A 887 -11.49 8.70 41.46
N PHE A 888 -11.06 8.78 40.18
CA PHE A 888 -10.70 7.63 39.32
C PHE A 888 -9.70 7.98 38.19
N THR A 889 -9.22 6.98 37.44
CA THR A 889 -8.45 7.17 36.18
C THR A 889 -8.83 6.16 35.09
N ALA A 890 -8.92 6.62 33.83
CA ALA A 890 -9.08 5.80 32.62
C ALA A 890 -7.77 5.68 31.81
N THR A 891 -7.76 4.92 30.71
CA THR A 891 -6.62 4.80 29.78
C THR A 891 -7.06 4.55 28.32
N PRO A 892 -6.31 5.00 27.30
CA PRO A 892 -6.65 4.77 25.88
C PRO A 892 -6.61 3.29 25.50
N TYR A 893 -7.47 2.88 24.58
CA TYR A 893 -7.59 1.49 24.16
C TYR A 893 -7.25 1.25 22.68
N GLN A 894 -6.34 0.33 22.40
CA GLN A 894 -5.93 -0.02 21.03
C GLN A 894 -5.94 -1.53 20.80
N ASN A 895 -6.50 -1.99 19.68
CA ASN A 895 -6.43 -3.38 19.26
C ASN A 895 -6.19 -3.55 17.76
N CYS A 896 -5.90 -4.79 17.33
CA CYS A 896 -5.79 -5.15 15.92
C CYS A 896 -6.74 -6.30 15.57
N VAL A 897 -7.61 -6.10 14.57
CA VAL A 897 -8.51 -7.15 14.07
C VAL A 897 -7.76 -8.10 13.13
N ASP A 898 -8.03 -9.40 13.28
CA ASP A 898 -7.39 -10.51 12.56
C ASP A 898 -8.19 -10.79 11.26
N PRO A 899 -7.57 -11.19 10.15
CA PRO A 899 -8.12 -10.92 8.81
C PRO A 899 -9.25 -11.84 8.34
N LEU A 900 -10.07 -11.27 7.47
CA LEU A 900 -11.28 -11.88 6.89
C LEU A 900 -11.04 -12.73 5.62
N HIS A 901 -9.79 -12.96 5.22
CA HIS A 901 -9.45 -13.88 4.12
C HIS A 901 -8.29 -14.82 4.48
N TRP A 902 -8.38 -16.05 4.02
CA TRP A 902 -7.37 -17.10 4.14
C TRP A 902 -7.26 -17.85 2.80
N ALA A 903 -6.07 -18.39 2.50
CA ALA A 903 -5.80 -19.15 1.29
C ALA A 903 -5.09 -20.47 1.63
N ILE A 904 -5.37 -21.52 0.86
CA ILE A 904 -4.71 -22.83 0.96
C ILE A 904 -3.56 -22.90 -0.05
N TYR A 905 -2.51 -23.66 0.27
CA TYR A 905 -1.39 -23.95 -0.62
C TYR A 905 -1.07 -25.46 -0.55
N ASP A 906 -0.89 -26.12 -1.69
CA ASP A 906 -0.71 -27.58 -1.82
C ASP A 906 0.60 -27.94 -2.55
N GLU A 907 0.96 -29.23 -2.52
CA GLU A 907 2.27 -29.76 -2.86
C GLU A 907 2.47 -30.05 -4.37
N VAL A 908 3.72 -30.42 -4.73
CA VAL A 908 4.14 -30.94 -6.04
C VAL A 908 4.09 -29.93 -7.21
N ASN A 909 3.15 -28.97 -7.25
CA ASN A 909 3.18 -27.76 -8.08
C ASN A 909 1.97 -26.83 -7.77
N PRO A 910 2.04 -25.49 -7.94
CA PRO A 910 3.18 -24.58 -7.79
C PRO A 910 2.81 -23.26 -7.07
N ILE A 911 3.67 -22.25 -7.21
CA ILE A 911 3.43 -20.78 -7.22
C ILE A 911 1.97 -20.32 -7.02
N PRO A 912 1.67 -19.42 -6.05
CA PRO A 912 0.42 -18.69 -6.01
C PRO A 912 0.32 -17.70 -7.19
N VAL A 913 -0.55 -17.97 -8.15
CA VAL A 913 -0.88 -17.03 -9.24
C VAL A 913 -1.99 -16.10 -8.76
N TYR A 914 -1.82 -14.79 -8.99
CA TYR A 914 -2.71 -13.73 -8.47
C TYR A 914 -4.03 -13.61 -9.27
N ASN A 915 -4.71 -14.72 -9.58
CA ASN A 915 -6.04 -14.74 -10.20
C ASN A 915 -6.71 -16.14 -10.16
N HIS A 916 -6.96 -16.68 -8.96
CA HIS A 916 -7.72 -17.94 -8.82
C HIS A 916 -9.23 -17.67 -8.62
N THR A 917 -10.01 -17.73 -9.71
CA THR A 917 -11.48 -17.56 -9.67
C THR A 917 -12.19 -18.81 -9.11
N GLU A 918 -12.10 -19.01 -7.80
CA GLU A 918 -13.02 -19.87 -7.03
C GLU A 918 -14.41 -19.21 -6.97
N PRO A 919 -15.50 -19.84 -7.44
CA PRO A 919 -16.85 -19.25 -7.39
C PRO A 919 -17.44 -19.06 -5.98
N ASN A 920 -16.71 -19.46 -4.92
CA ASN A 920 -17.20 -19.56 -3.55
C ASN A 920 -16.40 -18.73 -2.53
N LEU A 921 -15.59 -17.77 -2.97
CA LEU A 921 -14.95 -16.79 -2.07
C LEU A 921 -16.02 -15.87 -1.45
N GLN A 922 -16.59 -16.30 -0.31
CA GLN A 922 -17.42 -15.42 0.52
C GLN A 922 -16.53 -14.40 1.23
N LYS A 923 -16.58 -13.14 0.78
CA LYS A 923 -16.20 -12.00 1.64
C LYS A 923 -17.01 -12.10 2.94
N SER A 924 -16.35 -11.98 4.09
CA SER A 924 -17.07 -11.70 5.34
C SER A 924 -17.63 -10.28 5.25
N PRO A 925 -18.95 -10.06 5.44
CA PRO A 925 -19.60 -8.79 5.11
C PRO A 925 -19.58 -7.77 6.27
N VAL A 926 -18.63 -7.86 7.19
CA VAL A 926 -18.32 -6.84 8.22
C VAL A 926 -16.92 -7.10 8.78
N ASP A 927 -16.21 -6.03 9.15
CA ASP A 927 -15.04 -6.07 10.04
C ASP A 927 -15.38 -5.37 11.36
N TYR A 928 -15.01 -5.98 12.49
CA TYR A 928 -15.25 -5.45 13.83
C TYR A 928 -14.44 -6.22 14.87
N ARG A 929 -14.12 -5.56 15.98
CA ARG A 929 -13.73 -6.22 17.21
C ARG A 929 -14.91 -6.29 18.18
N THR A 930 -15.43 -7.50 18.38
CA THR A 930 -16.31 -7.78 19.51
C THR A 930 -15.50 -7.74 20.81
N MET A 931 -15.95 -6.95 21.79
CA MET A 931 -15.67 -7.18 23.20
C MET A 931 -16.79 -8.03 23.77
N GLN A 932 -16.45 -9.18 24.34
CA GLN A 932 -17.45 -10.09 24.89
C GLN A 932 -17.94 -9.55 26.25
N ALA A 933 -19.19 -9.84 26.62
CA ALA A 933 -19.68 -9.54 27.96
C ALA A 933 -18.77 -10.22 29.01
N GLY A 934 -18.06 -9.41 29.81
CA GLY A 934 -17.00 -9.83 30.72
C GLY A 934 -15.56 -9.39 30.35
N ASP A 935 -15.33 -8.76 29.18
CA ASP A 935 -14.01 -8.26 28.77
C ASP A 935 -13.61 -6.97 29.52
N THR A 936 -12.72 -7.09 30.52
CA THR A 936 -12.26 -5.99 31.39
C THR A 936 -11.24 -5.03 30.75
N PHE A 937 -11.32 -4.84 29.44
CA PHE A 937 -10.35 -4.03 28.67
C PHE A 937 -10.64 -2.52 28.68
N LEU A 938 -11.83 -2.14 29.13
CA LEU A 938 -12.29 -0.75 29.32
C LEU A 938 -12.72 -0.52 30.77
N ASP A 939 -12.25 -1.35 31.72
CA ASP A 939 -12.65 -1.26 33.13
C ASP A 939 -11.70 -0.33 33.90
N LEU A 940 -12.27 0.55 34.73
CA LEU A 940 -11.52 1.44 35.62
C LEU A 940 -10.94 0.64 36.80
N THR A 941 -9.62 0.59 36.97
CA THR A 941 -8.97 -0.23 38.02
C THR A 941 -8.63 0.51 39.30
N ASP A 942 -8.48 1.83 39.24
CA ASP A 942 -8.08 2.67 40.37
C ASP A 942 -9.19 3.67 40.67
N LEU A 943 -9.94 3.41 41.75
CA LEU A 943 -11.12 4.15 42.21
C LEU A 943 -10.97 4.39 43.72
N ALA A 944 -11.18 5.62 44.19
CA ALA A 944 -10.96 5.97 45.60
C ALA A 944 -11.86 7.12 46.11
N ASP A 945 -12.23 7.03 47.38
CA ASP A 945 -13.02 8.01 48.15
C ASP A 945 -12.50 8.12 49.62
N ASN A 946 -12.96 9.10 50.39
CA ASN A 946 -12.56 9.31 51.79
C ASN A 946 -13.41 8.55 52.83
N CYS A 947 -14.69 8.26 52.53
CA CYS A 947 -15.66 7.72 53.49
C CYS A 947 -16.33 6.41 53.02
N CYS A 948 -16.47 6.23 51.71
CA CYS A 948 -17.00 5.03 51.05
C CYS A 948 -15.89 4.05 50.68
N ALA A 949 -16.18 2.74 50.68
CA ALA A 949 -15.28 1.76 50.07
C ALA A 949 -15.39 1.79 48.53
N ALA A 950 -14.31 1.44 47.82
CA ALA A 950 -14.33 1.38 46.34
C ALA A 950 -15.35 0.36 45.77
N GLU A 951 -15.84 -0.58 46.59
CA GLU A 951 -16.93 -1.52 46.25
C GLU A 951 -18.34 -0.87 46.31
N GLU A 952 -18.44 0.35 46.84
CA GLU A 952 -19.69 1.10 47.08
C GLU A 952 -19.84 2.30 46.12
N LEU A 953 -18.89 2.49 45.20
CA LEU A 953 -18.89 3.54 44.17
C LEU A 953 -19.63 3.07 42.89
N THR A 954 -20.39 3.96 42.27
CA THR A 954 -21.21 3.67 41.08
C THR A 954 -20.61 4.30 39.83
N ILE A 955 -20.01 3.48 38.96
CA ILE A 955 -19.41 3.90 37.70
C ILE A 955 -20.50 4.09 36.62
N HIS A 956 -20.30 5.02 35.71
CA HIS A 956 -21.09 5.22 34.48
C HIS A 956 -20.16 5.42 33.29
N TRP A 957 -20.64 5.13 32.08
CA TRP A 957 -19.88 5.34 30.84
C TRP A 957 -20.74 5.41 29.58
N ARG A 958 -20.17 5.95 28.49
CA ARG A 958 -20.75 6.10 27.15
C ARG A 958 -19.70 5.81 26.08
N ILE A 959 -20.04 5.09 25.00
CA ILE A 959 -19.21 4.93 23.80
C ILE A 959 -19.94 5.57 22.62
N ASP A 960 -19.25 6.49 21.93
CA ASP A 960 -19.68 7.11 20.68
C ASP A 960 -18.85 6.54 19.52
N PHE A 961 -19.50 6.25 18.39
CA PHE A 961 -18.94 5.50 17.26
C PHE A 961 -18.86 6.33 15.99
N ASP A 962 -17.67 6.44 15.41
CA ASP A 962 -17.47 7.00 14.07
C ASP A 962 -18.15 6.15 12.96
N ASP A 963 -18.49 6.81 11.86
CA ASP A 963 -19.09 6.20 10.66
C ASP A 963 -18.12 5.22 9.98
N THR A 964 -18.61 4.03 9.58
CA THR A 964 -17.82 3.04 8.82
C THR A 964 -18.46 2.73 7.46
N PRO A 965 -17.70 2.52 6.36
CA PRO A 965 -18.26 2.23 5.04
C PRO A 965 -19.02 0.89 4.94
N ASP A 966 -20.12 0.88 4.18
CA ASP A 966 -20.93 -0.31 3.91
C ASP A 966 -20.19 -1.31 3.00
N PRO A 967 -19.98 -2.57 3.41
CA PRO A 967 -19.17 -3.54 2.67
C PRO A 967 -19.84 -4.16 1.43
N ILE A 968 -21.01 -3.66 1.01
CA ILE A 968 -21.69 -4.04 -0.24
C ILE A 968 -21.78 -2.84 -1.21
N THR A 969 -21.81 -1.61 -0.71
CA THR A 969 -22.14 -0.40 -1.48
C THR A 969 -21.13 0.76 -1.35
N GLY A 970 -20.24 0.72 -0.35
CA GLY A 970 -19.19 1.72 -0.13
C GLY A 970 -19.65 3.06 0.44
N ALA A 971 -20.90 3.18 0.90
CA ALA A 971 -21.42 4.40 1.53
C ALA A 971 -21.22 4.35 3.06
N ALA A 972 -20.91 5.49 3.70
CA ALA A 972 -20.77 5.59 5.15
C ALA A 972 -22.02 5.12 5.92
N VAL A 973 -21.81 4.41 7.03
CA VAL A 973 -22.85 3.87 7.92
C VAL A 973 -22.56 4.34 9.34
N SER A 974 -23.45 5.18 9.88
CA SER A 974 -23.42 5.66 11.26
C SER A 974 -23.93 4.61 12.24
N HIS A 975 -23.18 4.37 13.33
CA HIS A 975 -23.58 3.45 14.40
C HIS A 975 -24.14 4.20 15.61
N PRO A 976 -25.20 3.71 16.27
CA PRO A 976 -25.74 4.36 17.45
C PRO A 976 -24.85 4.15 18.68
N SER A 977 -24.54 5.23 19.38
CA SER A 977 -23.84 5.24 20.67
C SER A 977 -24.49 4.31 21.71
N ILE A 978 -23.67 3.78 22.62
CA ILE A 978 -24.10 2.93 23.74
C ILE A 978 -23.63 3.49 25.08
N SER A 979 -24.33 3.18 26.17
CA SER A 979 -23.97 3.64 27.52
C SER A 979 -24.37 2.64 28.59
N GLY A 980 -23.71 2.66 29.74
CA GLY A 980 -23.95 1.73 30.83
C GLY A 980 -23.60 2.27 32.22
N THR A 981 -24.01 1.51 33.23
CA THR A 981 -23.75 1.77 34.66
C THR A 981 -23.12 0.52 35.27
N GLY A 982 -22.07 0.67 36.08
CA GLY A 982 -21.07 -0.35 36.36
C GLY A 982 -19.96 -0.36 35.31
N GLN A 983 -18.95 -1.21 35.49
CA GLN A 983 -17.82 -1.35 34.56
C GLN A 983 -18.29 -1.75 33.14
N PRO A 984 -17.62 -1.32 32.04
CA PRO A 984 -17.98 -1.74 30.69
C PRO A 984 -17.99 -3.26 30.47
N SER A 985 -17.12 -4.02 31.14
CA SER A 985 -17.19 -5.50 31.13
C SER A 985 -18.53 -6.06 31.63
N THR A 986 -19.28 -5.31 32.45
CA THR A 986 -20.59 -5.72 32.98
C THR A 986 -21.77 -5.34 32.07
N TYR A 987 -21.52 -4.74 30.91
CA TYR A 987 -22.56 -4.53 29.89
C TYR A 987 -23.20 -5.87 29.50
N GLY A 988 -24.52 -5.96 29.59
CA GLY A 988 -25.27 -7.23 29.56
C GLY A 988 -25.31 -7.95 28.20
N SER A 989 -24.53 -7.50 27.23
CA SER A 989 -24.39 -8.01 25.87
C SER A 989 -23.02 -7.63 25.32
N ASP A 990 -22.51 -8.40 24.36
CA ASP A 990 -21.25 -8.09 23.68
C ASP A 990 -21.27 -6.68 23.05
N ILE A 991 -20.17 -5.93 23.18
CA ILE A 991 -19.94 -4.62 22.56
C ILE A 991 -19.24 -4.82 21.22
N TRP A 992 -19.65 -4.07 20.20
CA TRP A 992 -19.16 -4.21 18.82
C TRP A 992 -18.43 -2.93 18.46
N LEU A 993 -17.09 -2.98 18.44
CA LEU A 993 -16.24 -1.88 18.00
C LEU A 993 -15.97 -2.08 16.51
N TRP A 994 -16.46 -1.19 15.66
CA TRP A 994 -16.50 -1.42 14.22
C TRP A 994 -15.15 -1.10 13.58
N GLY A 995 -14.73 -1.94 12.63
CA GLY A 995 -13.66 -1.62 11.69
C GLY A 995 -14.27 -1.15 10.38
N ASP A 996 -13.49 -0.52 9.51
CA ASP A 996 -14.01 -0.11 8.20
C ASP A 996 -14.29 -1.35 7.33
N GLY A 997 -13.31 -2.26 7.20
CA GLY A 997 -13.46 -3.55 6.52
C GLY A 997 -13.64 -3.48 5.00
N VAL A 998 -13.57 -2.29 4.40
CA VAL A 998 -13.74 -2.03 2.96
C VAL A 998 -12.44 -1.52 2.33
N THR A 999 -11.84 -0.47 2.91
CA THR A 999 -10.54 0.10 2.49
C THR A 999 -9.36 -0.38 3.35
N PHE A 1000 -9.64 -0.92 4.54
CA PHE A 1000 -8.69 -1.37 5.57
C PHE A 1000 -7.84 -0.23 6.17
N THR A 1001 -8.49 0.91 6.44
CA THR A 1001 -7.93 2.03 7.22
C THR A 1001 -8.07 1.81 8.73
N VAL A 1002 -7.65 2.79 9.54
CA VAL A 1002 -7.78 2.75 11.00
C VAL A 1002 -9.05 3.49 11.40
N VAL A 1003 -9.94 2.83 12.14
CA VAL A 1003 -11.14 3.46 12.72
C VAL A 1003 -10.88 3.83 14.17
N GLN A 1004 -11.36 4.99 14.59
CA GLN A 1004 -11.36 5.43 15.98
C GLN A 1004 -12.80 5.58 16.49
N HIS A 1005 -12.97 5.50 17.80
CA HIS A 1005 -14.22 5.69 18.54
C HIS A 1005 -13.86 6.34 19.90
N THR A 1006 -14.82 6.92 20.61
CA THR A 1006 -14.57 7.59 21.90
C THR A 1006 -15.35 6.91 23.04
N ILE A 1007 -14.76 6.83 24.23
CA ILE A 1007 -15.42 6.36 25.45
C ILE A 1007 -15.27 7.38 26.60
N THR A 1008 -16.39 7.74 27.23
CA THR A 1008 -16.50 8.69 28.36
C THR A 1008 -16.88 7.94 29.64
N TYR A 1009 -16.39 8.37 30.81
CA TYR A 1009 -16.67 7.78 32.13
C TYR A 1009 -16.93 8.83 33.22
N TRP A 1010 -17.72 8.50 34.26
CA TRP A 1010 -17.81 9.23 35.55
C TRP A 1010 -18.26 8.31 36.70
N VAL A 1011 -18.21 8.77 37.96
CA VAL A 1011 -18.41 7.91 39.15
C VAL A 1011 -19.16 8.64 40.30
N ASP A 1012 -20.16 8.00 40.89
CA ASP A 1012 -20.87 8.45 42.10
C ASP A 1012 -20.36 7.71 43.37
N ASP A 1013 -20.50 8.31 44.56
CA ASP A 1013 -20.23 7.68 45.86
C ASP A 1013 -21.48 7.24 46.66
N CYS A 1014 -21.24 6.66 47.84
CA CYS A 1014 -22.26 6.10 48.72
C CYS A 1014 -23.02 7.14 49.59
N HIS A 1015 -22.60 8.40 49.59
CA HIS A 1015 -23.26 9.53 50.28
C HIS A 1015 -23.94 10.51 49.31
N GLY A 1016 -23.69 10.40 48.01
CA GLY A 1016 -24.38 11.09 46.92
C GLY A 1016 -23.56 12.11 46.16
N ASN A 1017 -22.23 12.12 46.29
CA ASN A 1017 -21.36 13.02 45.52
C ASN A 1017 -20.86 12.33 44.23
N VAL A 1018 -20.45 13.13 43.24
CA VAL A 1018 -20.15 12.67 41.86
C VAL A 1018 -18.84 13.28 41.36
N SER A 1019 -18.06 12.53 40.59
CA SER A 1019 -16.82 12.96 39.95
C SER A 1019 -17.03 13.60 38.56
N GLU A 1020 -15.99 14.23 38.01
CA GLU A 1020 -16.00 14.79 36.64
C GLU A 1020 -15.99 13.71 35.55
N GLU A 1021 -16.45 14.06 34.34
CA GLU A 1021 -16.40 13.19 33.15
C GLU A 1021 -15.00 13.14 32.53
N VAL A 1022 -14.55 11.95 32.10
CA VAL A 1022 -13.24 11.71 31.47
C VAL A 1022 -13.42 10.96 30.15
N GLU A 1023 -12.87 11.47 29.05
CA GLU A 1023 -12.94 10.87 27.72
C GLU A 1023 -11.62 10.22 27.28
N GLU A 1024 -11.71 9.10 26.58
CA GLU A 1024 -10.58 8.28 26.12
C GLU A 1024 -10.82 7.70 24.71
N THR A 1025 -9.74 7.52 23.94
CA THR A 1025 -9.84 7.02 22.55
C THR A 1025 -9.76 5.50 22.46
N ILE A 1026 -10.69 4.90 21.72
CA ILE A 1026 -10.68 3.52 21.24
C ILE A 1026 -10.15 3.50 19.79
N THR A 1027 -9.18 2.65 19.47
CA THR A 1027 -8.57 2.57 18.12
C THR A 1027 -8.55 1.12 17.60
N ILE A 1028 -9.19 0.90 16.45
CA ILE A 1028 -9.30 -0.40 15.77
C ILE A 1028 -8.42 -0.37 14.51
N ARG A 1029 -7.40 -1.25 14.44
CA ARG A 1029 -6.48 -1.34 13.29
C ARG A 1029 -6.57 -2.71 12.58
N PRO A 1030 -6.70 -2.79 11.25
CA PRO A 1030 -6.70 -4.06 10.54
C PRO A 1030 -5.31 -4.70 10.47
N ARG A 1031 -5.25 -6.04 10.32
CA ARG A 1031 -4.01 -6.80 10.09
C ARG A 1031 -4.16 -7.90 9.02
N PRO A 1032 -3.28 -7.96 8.01
CA PRO A 1032 -3.18 -9.12 7.12
C PRO A 1032 -2.40 -10.28 7.78
N ARG A 1033 -2.71 -11.52 7.35
CA ARG A 1033 -2.12 -12.76 7.87
C ARG A 1033 -2.14 -13.83 6.79
N ILE A 1034 -1.03 -14.56 6.63
CA ILE A 1034 -0.89 -15.69 5.72
C ILE A 1034 -0.63 -16.94 6.56
N GLN A 1035 -1.26 -18.07 6.22
CA GLN A 1035 -1.15 -19.32 6.96
C GLN A 1035 -0.80 -20.48 6.02
N LYS A 1036 0.18 -21.30 6.41
CA LYS A 1036 0.67 -22.45 5.65
C LYS A 1036 0.18 -23.75 6.29
N MET A 1037 -0.24 -24.71 5.48
CA MET A 1037 -0.58 -26.08 5.90
C MET A 1037 0.62 -27.05 5.82
N ASN A 1038 0.49 -28.16 6.55
CA ASN A 1038 1.33 -29.36 6.57
C ASN A 1038 0.40 -30.59 6.51
#